data_AF-A0A8T2B6H6-F1
#
_entry.id   AF-A0A8T2B6H6-F1
#
_cell.length_a   1.000
_cell.length_b   1.000
_cell.length_c   1.000
_cell.angle_alpha   90.00
_cell.angle_beta   90.00
_cell.angle_gamma   90.00
#
_symmetry.space_group_name_H-M   'P 1'
#
loop_
_entity.id
_entity.type
_entity.pdbx_description
1 polymer ?
#
loop_
_entity_poly.entity_id
_entity_poly.type
_entity_poly.pdbx_seq_one_letter_code
_entity_poly.pdbx_strand_id
1 'polypeptide(L)'
;MLKESPLRKLIDVIDVPLSHIPELVYKTSVDWIDQLPIMTLCGFVLFSCNRIFTKLAAQQGGAKGGEDPLATFIALGMVLCSRPNALAIVLPTLREKRKYQGHNKLPLIVWMTAQASQGDLSVGLYSWARNLLPLVGRNPQSRDLILQLVEEILSNPKARTILVNCAVREKVQLIPPPSFKILLRLTFPTSSARVKIQKMPLELGFILITTFTAIVSCLTLSHALLHPNSVSHNVSRSSYYLTTNELWFNQTLDHDSRNDHRKFKQRYYEFMDYFRAPDGPMFMIICGEGPCSGIANDYINVLAKKFEAGVVSLEHRYYGKSSPFNSLATENLKYLSSKQALFDLAAFRQYYQESLNIKLNMSNGGNENPWFFFGISYSGALSAWFRLKFPHLTCGSLASSAVVRAVYEFTEFDQQIGESAGQECKTALQETNKLLELGLKENRKAVKSLFNATELDVDADFLYLTADATVMAFQYGNPDKLCVPLVEAKKNGSDLVETYSKYVREYCIRFWGLRVRTYNRKHLRNTVVTADSAYRLWWFQVCTELGYFQVAPKNDSVRSQQINTMFHLDLCKSLFGEGVYPKVDATNLYYGGDRLTATKIIFTNGSEDPWRHASKQNSSHEMPSYMIKCRNCGHGTDIRGCPQSPMVIEGKSNNCSLPDYVNKVRQQIVEHINLWLSECRKPIRSSI
;
A
#
# COMPACT_ATOMS: atom_id res chain seq x y z
N MET A 1 2.79 31.56 -50.67
CA MET A 1 2.55 30.13 -50.39
C MET A 1 1.66 30.03 -49.15
N LEU A 2 0.43 29.53 -49.29
CA LEU A 2 -0.47 29.21 -48.18
C LEU A 2 -1.25 27.94 -48.54
N LYS A 3 -0.82 26.81 -47.98
CA LYS A 3 -1.57 25.55 -47.80
C LYS A 3 -0.77 24.66 -46.83
N GLU A 4 -1.44 23.67 -46.27
CA GLU A 4 -0.98 22.76 -45.21
C GLU A 4 -0.96 23.31 -43.76
N SER A 5 -0.91 22.36 -42.80
CA SER A 5 -1.51 22.48 -41.47
C SER A 5 -0.92 23.58 -40.56
N PRO A 6 -1.76 24.36 -39.84
CA PRO A 6 -1.30 25.42 -38.95
C PRO A 6 -0.61 24.93 -37.66
N LEU A 7 -0.69 23.64 -37.32
CA LEU A 7 -0.17 23.13 -36.04
C LEU A 7 1.34 22.88 -36.04
N ARG A 8 1.97 22.75 -37.22
CA ARG A 8 3.38 22.30 -37.35
C ARG A 8 4.38 23.46 -37.48
N LYS A 9 4.13 24.56 -36.76
CA LYS A 9 4.95 25.80 -36.80
C LYS A 9 5.13 26.55 -35.48
N LEU A 10 4.73 26.00 -34.33
CA LEU A 10 5.04 26.62 -33.04
C LEU A 10 6.16 25.96 -32.25
N ILE A 11 6.48 24.68 -32.51
CA ILE A 11 7.67 24.03 -31.91
C ILE A 11 8.93 24.73 -32.41
N ASP A 12 9.04 24.95 -33.73
CA ASP A 12 10.07 25.76 -34.40
C ASP A 12 10.12 27.27 -33.99
N VAL A 13 9.25 27.69 -33.05
CA VAL A 13 9.16 29.05 -32.50
C VAL A 13 9.31 29.04 -30.97
N ILE A 14 9.14 27.88 -30.30
CA ILE A 14 9.41 27.69 -28.87
C ILE A 14 10.91 27.77 -28.61
N ASP A 15 11.72 27.17 -29.48
CA ASP A 15 13.16 27.43 -29.55
C ASP A 15 13.44 28.81 -30.16
N VAL A 16 13.67 29.79 -29.29
CA VAL A 16 14.67 30.83 -29.56
C VAL A 16 16.00 30.25 -29.04
N PRO A 17 16.92 29.77 -29.90
CA PRO A 17 18.08 29.03 -29.41
C PRO A 17 19.08 29.98 -28.77
N LEU A 18 18.98 30.14 -27.45
CA LEU A 18 19.97 30.86 -26.63
C LEU A 18 21.36 30.21 -26.75
N SER A 19 21.42 28.95 -27.18
CA SER A 19 22.61 28.21 -27.62
C SER A 19 23.33 28.76 -28.87
N HIS A 20 22.71 29.66 -29.64
CA HIS A 20 23.39 30.42 -30.71
C HIS A 20 24.05 31.71 -30.20
N ILE A 21 23.85 32.07 -28.93
CA ILE A 21 24.50 33.20 -28.28
C ILE A 21 25.78 32.66 -27.62
N PRO A 22 26.97 33.26 -27.86
CA PRO A 22 28.19 32.80 -27.23
C PRO A 22 28.05 32.75 -25.70
N GLU A 23 28.46 31.65 -25.07
CA GLU A 23 28.20 31.36 -23.65
C GLU A 23 28.63 32.52 -22.73
N LEU A 24 29.78 33.15 -23.02
CA LEU A 24 30.28 34.33 -22.30
C LEU A 24 29.30 35.51 -22.39
N VAL A 25 28.75 35.79 -23.56
CA VAL A 25 27.79 36.89 -23.79
C VAL A 25 26.45 36.58 -23.09
N TYR A 26 25.98 35.33 -23.18
CA TYR A 26 24.78 34.89 -22.47
C TYR A 26 24.96 35.04 -20.95
N LYS A 27 26.08 34.52 -20.42
CA LYS A 27 26.40 34.55 -18.99
C LYS A 27 26.55 35.96 -18.45
N THR A 28 27.35 36.83 -19.08
CA THR A 28 27.49 38.24 -18.66
C THR A 28 26.16 39.00 -18.73
N SER A 29 25.28 38.68 -19.68
CA SER A 29 23.93 39.25 -19.75
C SER A 29 23.05 38.79 -18.58
N VAL A 30 23.09 37.49 -18.24
CA VAL A 30 22.36 36.91 -17.10
C VAL A 30 22.89 37.43 -15.77
N ASP A 31 24.21 37.45 -15.57
CA ASP A 31 24.86 37.97 -14.36
C ASP A 31 24.46 39.44 -14.08
N TRP A 32 24.19 40.23 -15.12
CA TRP A 32 23.65 41.59 -15.02
C TRP A 32 22.13 41.62 -14.76
N ILE A 33 21.34 40.82 -15.49
CA ILE A 33 19.88 40.68 -15.29
C ILE A 33 19.56 40.30 -13.85
N ASP A 34 20.34 39.42 -13.25
CA ASP A 34 20.12 38.89 -11.91
C ASP A 34 20.42 39.89 -10.78
N GLN A 35 21.16 40.96 -11.08
CA GLN A 35 21.35 42.10 -10.18
C GLN A 35 20.18 43.09 -10.22
N LEU A 36 19.29 43.01 -11.23
CA LEU A 36 18.17 43.94 -11.35
C LEU A 36 17.02 43.63 -10.36
N PRO A 37 16.37 44.68 -9.80
CA PRO A 37 15.18 44.50 -8.99
C PRO A 37 14.07 43.76 -9.74
N ILE A 38 13.41 42.81 -9.07
CA ILE A 38 12.38 41.96 -9.70
C ILE A 38 11.23 42.78 -10.33
N MET A 39 10.89 43.94 -9.77
CA MET A 39 9.88 44.85 -10.31
C MET A 39 10.32 45.52 -11.63
N THR A 40 11.62 45.79 -11.79
CA THR A 40 12.19 46.27 -13.07
C THR A 40 12.06 45.20 -14.14
N LEU A 41 12.35 43.93 -13.80
CA LEU A 41 12.17 42.79 -14.69
C LEU A 41 10.68 42.56 -15.04
N CYS A 42 9.76 42.71 -14.09
CA CYS A 42 8.31 42.67 -14.36
C CYS A 42 7.88 43.80 -15.31
N GLY A 43 8.43 45.01 -15.15
CA GLY A 43 8.25 46.12 -16.07
C GLY A 43 8.76 45.80 -17.48
N PHE A 44 9.94 45.18 -17.58
CA PHE A 44 10.54 44.76 -18.85
C PHE A 44 9.75 43.66 -19.56
N VAL A 45 9.23 42.66 -18.84
CA VAL A 45 8.34 41.62 -19.40
C VAL A 45 7.07 42.26 -19.96
N LEU A 46 6.44 43.18 -19.22
CA LEU A 46 5.25 43.91 -19.69
C LEU A 46 5.58 44.82 -20.88
N PHE A 47 6.70 45.54 -20.87
CA PHE A 47 7.16 46.36 -22.00
C PHE A 47 7.36 45.52 -23.26
N SER A 48 8.07 44.39 -23.14
CA SER A 48 8.33 43.46 -24.24
C SER A 48 7.04 42.87 -24.80
N CYS A 49 6.09 42.46 -23.95
CA CYS A 49 4.75 42.05 -24.38
C CYS A 49 4.06 43.13 -25.23
N ASN A 50 4.09 44.40 -24.80
CA ASN A 50 3.50 45.49 -25.58
C ASN A 50 4.24 45.71 -26.92
N ARG A 51 5.58 45.72 -26.91
CA ARG A 51 6.41 45.90 -28.13
C ARG A 51 6.14 44.81 -29.16
N ILE A 52 6.03 43.56 -28.73
CA ILE A 52 5.74 42.39 -29.58
C ILE A 52 4.30 42.46 -30.11
N PHE A 53 3.29 42.69 -29.26
CA PHE A 53 1.89 42.75 -29.71
C PHE A 53 1.62 43.92 -30.67
N THR A 54 2.23 45.09 -30.48
CA THR A 54 2.11 46.21 -31.42
C THR A 54 2.75 45.88 -32.78
N LYS A 55 3.93 45.23 -32.81
CA LYS A 55 4.55 44.79 -34.08
C LYS A 55 3.73 43.72 -34.81
N LEU A 56 3.18 42.74 -34.09
CA LEU A 56 2.30 41.70 -34.67
C LEU A 56 1.02 42.31 -35.28
N ALA A 57 0.44 43.35 -34.66
CA ALA A 57 -0.67 44.09 -35.25
C ALA A 57 -0.26 44.88 -36.51
N ALA A 58 0.89 45.56 -36.48
CA ALA A 58 1.39 46.33 -37.63
C ALA A 58 1.69 45.44 -38.86
N GLN A 59 2.23 44.24 -38.65
CA GLN A 59 2.47 43.26 -39.73
C GLN A 59 1.16 42.75 -40.37
N GLN A 60 0.08 42.61 -39.59
CA GLN A 60 -1.25 42.28 -40.15
C GLN A 60 -1.88 43.46 -40.92
N GLY A 61 -1.43 44.69 -40.68
CA GLY A 61 -1.82 45.90 -41.43
C GLY A 61 -0.96 46.24 -42.66
N GLY A 62 0.01 45.39 -43.03
CA GLY A 62 0.82 45.56 -44.24
C GLY A 62 1.96 46.58 -44.16
N ALA A 63 2.19 47.22 -43.00
CA ALA A 63 3.25 48.21 -42.84
C ALA A 63 4.64 47.56 -42.77
N LYS A 64 5.53 47.91 -43.73
CA LYS A 64 6.95 47.54 -43.71
C LYS A 64 7.82 48.71 -43.24
N GLY A 65 8.38 48.60 -42.04
CA GLY A 65 9.36 49.56 -41.53
C GLY A 65 9.54 49.47 -40.02
N GLY A 66 10.69 48.98 -39.57
CA GLY A 66 11.04 48.87 -38.15
C GLY A 66 11.97 47.69 -37.85
N GLU A 67 12.80 47.82 -36.82
CA GLU A 67 13.80 46.83 -36.40
C GLU A 67 13.23 45.41 -36.21
N ASP A 68 14.09 44.40 -36.30
CA ASP A 68 13.74 43.00 -36.02
C ASP A 68 13.18 42.83 -34.58
N PRO A 69 12.03 42.16 -34.37
CA PRO A 69 11.59 41.74 -33.04
C PRO A 69 12.52 40.73 -32.33
N LEU A 70 13.40 40.00 -33.04
CA LEU A 70 14.31 38.99 -32.50
C LEU A 70 15.13 39.49 -31.29
N ALA A 71 15.65 40.73 -31.40
CA ALA A 71 16.21 41.55 -30.31
C ALA A 71 15.47 41.43 -28.97
N THR A 72 14.15 41.60 -29.06
CA THR A 72 13.23 41.65 -27.92
C THR A 72 12.86 40.25 -27.43
N PHE A 73 12.75 39.27 -28.34
CA PHE A 73 12.54 37.86 -27.96
C PHE A 73 13.74 37.27 -27.23
N ILE A 74 14.97 37.52 -27.71
CA ILE A 74 16.21 37.06 -27.05
C ILE A 74 16.32 37.61 -25.62
N ALA A 75 16.21 38.93 -25.45
CA ALA A 75 16.30 39.55 -24.14
C ALA A 75 15.16 39.13 -23.20
N LEU A 76 13.94 38.94 -23.72
CA LEU A 76 12.82 38.41 -22.94
C LEU A 76 13.05 36.95 -22.54
N GLY A 77 13.63 36.12 -23.42
CA GLY A 77 14.00 34.74 -23.14
C GLY A 77 15.00 34.65 -22.00
N MET A 78 16.12 35.40 -22.07
CA MET A 78 17.11 35.49 -20.99
C MET A 78 16.47 35.81 -19.64
N VAL A 79 15.64 36.87 -19.58
CA VAL A 79 14.98 37.31 -18.34
C VAL A 79 14.01 36.25 -17.80
N LEU A 80 13.31 35.52 -18.67
CA LEU A 80 12.37 34.47 -18.26
C LEU A 80 13.11 33.20 -17.81
N CYS A 81 14.24 32.86 -18.41
CA CYS A 81 15.04 31.69 -18.05
C CYS A 81 15.86 31.91 -16.77
N SER A 82 16.46 33.10 -16.54
CA SER A 82 17.21 33.35 -15.29
C SER A 82 16.30 33.80 -14.14
N ARG A 83 15.23 34.57 -14.42
CA ARG A 83 14.33 35.13 -13.41
C ARG A 83 12.86 34.81 -13.68
N PRO A 84 12.47 33.52 -13.75
CA PRO A 84 11.10 33.09 -14.10
C PRO A 84 10.02 33.68 -13.18
N ASN A 85 10.35 33.99 -11.92
CA ASN A 85 9.45 34.69 -10.99
C ASN A 85 8.92 36.03 -11.53
N ALA A 86 9.63 36.70 -12.45
CA ALA A 86 9.14 37.91 -13.12
C ALA A 86 7.87 37.64 -13.95
N LEU A 87 7.76 36.46 -14.58
CA LEU A 87 6.52 36.03 -15.22
C LEU A 87 5.44 35.83 -14.16
N ALA A 88 5.72 35.07 -13.10
CA ALA A 88 4.74 34.71 -12.06
C ALA A 88 4.00 35.93 -11.48
N ILE A 89 4.73 37.03 -11.25
CA ILE A 89 4.21 38.32 -10.76
C ILE A 89 3.39 39.06 -11.84
N VAL A 90 3.78 38.95 -13.12
CA VAL A 90 3.12 39.63 -14.25
C VAL A 90 1.85 38.92 -14.74
N LEU A 91 1.71 37.60 -14.54
CA LEU A 91 0.58 36.81 -15.05
C LEU A 91 -0.83 37.35 -14.71
N PRO A 92 -1.15 37.81 -13.48
CA PRO A 92 -2.47 38.38 -13.20
C PRO A 92 -2.78 39.59 -14.10
N THR A 93 -1.77 40.43 -14.37
CA THR A 93 -1.89 41.58 -15.27
C THR A 93 -2.12 41.15 -16.73
N LEU A 94 -1.49 40.06 -17.20
CA LEU A 94 -1.74 39.48 -18.52
C LEU A 94 -3.14 38.85 -18.62
N ARG A 95 -3.59 38.20 -17.55
CA ARG A 95 -4.90 37.55 -17.46
C ARG A 95 -6.06 38.54 -17.46
N GLU A 96 -5.94 39.64 -16.72
CA GLU A 96 -7.06 40.55 -16.43
C GLU A 96 -7.20 41.70 -17.42
N LYS A 97 -6.08 42.25 -17.96
CA LYS A 97 -6.15 43.38 -18.87
C LYS A 97 -6.49 42.91 -20.30
N ARG A 98 -7.68 43.28 -20.79
CA ARG A 98 -8.19 42.97 -22.16
C ARG A 98 -7.15 43.14 -23.28
N LYS A 99 -6.23 44.11 -23.18
CA LYS A 99 -5.17 44.31 -24.17
C LYS A 99 -4.24 43.11 -24.38
N TYR A 100 -4.12 42.20 -23.42
CA TYR A 100 -3.32 40.98 -23.53
C TYR A 100 -4.15 39.71 -23.84
N GLN A 101 -5.48 39.81 -23.86
CA GLN A 101 -6.39 38.72 -24.20
C GLN A 101 -6.59 38.61 -25.74
N GLY A 102 -6.85 37.40 -26.24
CA GLY A 102 -7.20 37.10 -27.64
C GLY A 102 -6.38 35.96 -28.26
N HIS A 103 -6.93 35.23 -29.24
CA HIS A 103 -6.29 34.04 -29.82
C HIS A 103 -4.90 34.33 -30.42
N ASN A 104 -4.73 35.43 -31.17
CA ASN A 104 -3.47 35.83 -31.78
C ASN A 104 -2.34 36.14 -30.75
N LYS A 105 -2.65 36.15 -29.44
CA LYS A 105 -1.72 36.45 -28.34
C LYS A 105 -1.36 35.22 -27.51
N LEU A 106 -2.16 34.14 -27.62
CA LEU A 106 -1.91 32.87 -26.93
C LEU A 106 -0.51 32.28 -27.26
N PRO A 107 -0.01 32.29 -28.51
CA PRO A 107 1.32 31.78 -28.81
C PRO A 107 2.45 32.42 -27.99
N LEU A 108 2.39 33.74 -27.75
CA LEU A 108 3.41 34.43 -26.94
C LEU A 108 3.32 34.03 -25.46
N ILE A 109 2.12 33.80 -24.93
CA ILE A 109 1.93 33.41 -23.52
C ILE A 109 2.35 31.94 -23.30
N VAL A 110 2.10 31.07 -24.28
CA VAL A 110 2.64 29.70 -24.34
C VAL A 110 4.18 29.75 -24.37
N TRP A 111 4.76 30.52 -25.30
CA TRP A 111 6.20 30.71 -25.44
C TRP A 111 6.87 31.20 -24.15
N MET A 112 6.34 32.28 -23.53
CA MET A 112 6.88 32.80 -22.27
C MET A 112 6.80 31.78 -21.13
N THR A 113 5.76 30.94 -21.13
CA THR A 113 5.60 29.87 -20.12
C THR A 113 6.61 28.74 -20.34
N ALA A 114 6.94 28.40 -21.59
CA ALA A 114 8.00 27.45 -21.93
C ALA A 114 9.36 27.96 -21.42
N GLN A 115 9.75 29.18 -21.78
CA GLN A 115 11.02 29.80 -21.34
C GLN A 115 11.12 29.84 -19.81
N ALA A 116 10.08 30.29 -19.11
CA ALA A 116 10.06 30.29 -17.64
C ALA A 116 10.13 28.89 -17.02
N SER A 117 9.69 27.84 -17.72
CA SER A 117 9.80 26.44 -17.26
C SER A 117 11.20 25.86 -17.38
N GLN A 118 12.03 26.37 -18.30
CA GLN A 118 13.44 26.00 -18.42
C GLN A 118 14.25 26.51 -17.21
N GLY A 119 13.91 27.71 -16.71
CA GLY A 119 14.46 28.27 -15.48
C GLY A 119 13.94 27.62 -14.20
N ASP A 120 12.61 27.57 -14.03
CA ASP A 120 11.95 26.86 -12.92
C ASP A 120 10.67 26.18 -13.39
N LEU A 121 10.71 24.85 -13.48
CA LEU A 121 9.58 23.97 -13.79
C LEU A 121 8.35 24.26 -12.90
N SER A 122 8.57 24.68 -11.65
CA SER A 122 7.51 25.03 -10.70
C SER A 122 6.79 26.31 -11.16
N VAL A 123 7.51 27.33 -11.60
CA VAL A 123 6.93 28.53 -12.21
C VAL A 123 6.26 28.18 -13.54
N GLY A 124 6.86 27.33 -14.38
CA GLY A 124 6.24 26.84 -15.62
C GLY A 124 4.87 26.21 -15.39
N LEU A 125 4.80 25.20 -14.51
CA LEU A 125 3.55 24.50 -14.15
C LEU A 125 2.51 25.43 -13.51
N TYR A 126 2.93 26.31 -12.59
CA TYR A 126 2.07 27.33 -11.97
C TYR A 126 1.48 28.29 -13.02
N SER A 127 2.31 28.73 -13.96
CA SER A 127 1.93 29.66 -15.02
C SER A 127 0.91 29.05 -15.98
N TRP A 128 1.21 27.84 -16.45
CA TRP A 128 0.34 27.03 -17.30
C TRP A 128 -1.02 26.77 -16.63
N ALA A 129 -1.01 26.24 -15.41
CA ALA A 129 -2.23 25.84 -14.70
C ALA A 129 -3.18 27.02 -14.45
N ARG A 130 -2.65 28.25 -14.28
CA ARG A 130 -3.44 29.43 -13.90
C ARG A 130 -3.89 30.30 -15.06
N ASN A 131 -3.23 30.21 -16.23
CA ASN A 131 -3.45 31.14 -17.34
C ASN A 131 -3.71 30.44 -18.68
N LEU A 132 -3.14 29.25 -18.90
CA LEU A 132 -3.32 28.49 -20.13
C LEU A 132 -4.44 27.45 -19.99
N LEU A 133 -4.37 26.55 -19.00
CA LEU A 133 -5.39 25.50 -18.81
C LEU A 133 -6.86 26.01 -18.76
N PRO A 134 -7.18 27.18 -18.16
CA PRO A 134 -8.53 27.75 -18.20
C PRO A 134 -9.06 28.13 -19.60
N LEU A 135 -8.19 28.22 -20.62
CA LEU A 135 -8.56 28.58 -21.99
C LEU A 135 -8.92 27.36 -22.85
N VAL A 136 -8.52 26.15 -22.44
CA VAL A 136 -8.70 24.90 -23.21
C VAL A 136 -10.18 24.63 -23.58
N GLY A 137 -11.12 25.07 -22.75
CA GLY A 137 -12.56 24.95 -23.02
C GLY A 137 -13.15 25.94 -24.03
N ARG A 138 -12.35 26.78 -24.70
CA ARG A 138 -12.85 27.88 -25.55
C ARG A 138 -12.62 27.71 -27.06
N ASN A 139 -11.60 26.96 -27.50
CA ASN A 139 -11.31 26.73 -28.92
C ASN A 139 -10.41 25.47 -29.09
N PRO A 140 -10.74 24.52 -30.00
CA PRO A 140 -9.91 23.35 -30.27
C PRO A 140 -8.44 23.66 -30.57
N GLN A 141 -8.13 24.66 -31.40
CA GLN A 141 -6.72 25.01 -31.72
C GLN A 141 -5.93 25.51 -30.51
N SER A 142 -6.61 26.07 -29.49
CA SER A 142 -5.97 26.42 -28.23
C SER A 142 -5.83 25.23 -27.28
N ARG A 143 -6.62 24.16 -27.42
CA ARG A 143 -6.49 22.96 -26.58
C ARG A 143 -5.16 22.27 -26.83
N ASP A 144 -4.88 21.94 -28.08
CA ASP A 144 -3.77 21.05 -28.44
C ASP A 144 -2.43 21.68 -28.06
N LEU A 145 -2.23 22.96 -28.39
CA LEU A 145 -1.04 23.73 -28.03
C LEU A 145 -0.82 23.85 -26.51
N ILE A 146 -1.89 23.99 -25.74
CA ILE A 146 -1.82 24.11 -24.28
C ILE A 146 -1.56 22.75 -23.62
N LEU A 147 -1.99 21.65 -24.22
CA LEU A 147 -1.70 20.30 -23.74
C LEU A 147 -0.26 19.87 -24.09
N GLN A 148 0.20 20.14 -25.32
CA GLN A 148 1.58 19.89 -25.74
C GLN A 148 2.61 20.56 -24.83
N LEU A 149 2.40 21.82 -24.44
CA LEU A 149 3.31 22.51 -23.51
C LEU A 149 3.40 21.83 -22.13
N VAL A 150 2.32 21.26 -21.60
CA VAL A 150 2.42 20.55 -20.31
C VAL A 150 3.00 19.15 -20.47
N GLU A 151 2.78 18.48 -21.59
CA GLU A 151 3.45 17.22 -21.92
C GLU A 151 4.98 17.42 -22.03
N GLU A 152 5.42 18.53 -22.65
CA GLU A 152 6.82 18.97 -22.68
C GLU A 152 7.38 19.23 -21.28
N ILE A 153 6.73 20.07 -20.47
CA ILE A 153 7.17 20.39 -19.10
C ILE A 153 7.21 19.14 -18.20
N LEU A 154 6.26 18.20 -18.37
CA LEU A 154 6.20 16.95 -17.62
C LEU A 154 7.15 15.86 -18.13
N SER A 155 7.68 15.99 -19.36
CA SER A 155 8.73 15.11 -19.86
C SER A 155 10.06 15.27 -19.10
N ASN A 156 10.26 16.44 -18.47
CA ASN A 156 11.44 16.68 -17.65
C ASN A 156 11.45 15.74 -16.42
N PRO A 157 12.50 14.92 -16.20
CA PRO A 157 12.54 13.95 -15.11
C PRO A 157 12.31 14.52 -13.70
N LYS A 158 12.61 15.81 -13.48
CA LYS A 158 12.41 16.50 -12.20
C LYS A 158 10.94 16.90 -11.95
N ALA A 159 10.13 17.06 -13.00
CA ALA A 159 8.75 17.55 -12.89
C ALA A 159 7.84 16.61 -12.08
N ARG A 160 8.03 15.29 -12.20
CA ARG A 160 7.31 14.29 -11.40
C ARG A 160 7.59 14.47 -9.89
N THR A 161 8.83 14.75 -9.52
CA THR A 161 9.21 15.01 -8.12
C THR A 161 8.60 16.31 -7.61
N ILE A 162 8.57 17.37 -8.44
CA ILE A 162 7.96 18.67 -8.10
C ILE A 162 6.45 18.53 -7.89
N LEU A 163 5.73 17.78 -8.75
CA LEU A 163 4.30 17.55 -8.58
C LEU A 163 3.95 16.76 -7.31
N VAL A 164 4.77 15.77 -6.93
CA VAL A 164 4.47 14.88 -5.80
C VAL A 164 4.94 15.47 -4.47
N ASN A 165 6.11 16.13 -4.43
CA ASN A 165 6.73 16.61 -3.19
C ASN A 165 6.63 18.14 -3.00
N CYS A 166 6.38 18.92 -4.07
CA CYS A 166 6.42 20.39 -4.06
C CYS A 166 5.14 21.01 -4.65
N ALA A 167 3.97 20.43 -4.36
CA ALA A 167 2.66 20.87 -4.85
C ALA A 167 2.22 22.29 -4.41
N VAL A 168 3.06 23.02 -3.67
CA VAL A 168 2.80 24.34 -3.09
C VAL A 168 4.02 25.24 -3.30
N ARG A 169 3.85 26.38 -3.98
CA ARG A 169 4.85 27.43 -4.20
C ARG A 169 4.40 28.68 -3.44
N GLU A 170 5.24 29.27 -2.59
CA GLU A 170 4.91 30.49 -1.80
C GLU A 170 3.59 30.37 -0.99
N LYS A 171 3.35 29.21 -0.36
CA LYS A 171 2.08 28.83 0.32
C LYS A 171 0.84 28.71 -0.58
N VAL A 172 1.00 28.82 -1.91
CA VAL A 172 -0.07 28.73 -2.90
C VAL A 172 0.02 27.42 -3.71
N GLN A 173 -1.10 26.71 -3.88
CA GLN A 173 -1.14 25.47 -4.67
C GLN A 173 -0.72 25.71 -6.13
N LEU A 174 0.17 24.84 -6.62
CA LEU A 174 0.77 24.86 -7.96
C LEU A 174 -0.32 24.78 -9.05
N ILE A 175 -1.19 23.77 -8.93
CA ILE A 175 -2.42 23.61 -9.72
C ILE A 175 -3.61 23.89 -8.79
N PRO A 176 -4.32 25.03 -8.93
CA PRO A 176 -5.44 25.35 -8.03
C PRO A 176 -6.70 24.50 -8.38
N PRO A 177 -7.66 24.34 -7.44
CA PRO A 177 -8.78 23.43 -7.62
C PRO A 177 -9.66 23.65 -8.87
N PRO A 178 -9.93 24.90 -9.35
CA PRO A 178 -10.65 25.10 -10.61
C PRO A 178 -9.90 24.53 -11.82
N SER A 179 -8.57 24.72 -11.86
CA SER A 179 -7.70 24.20 -12.91
C SER A 179 -7.60 22.67 -12.84
N PHE A 180 -7.47 22.10 -11.64
CA PHE A 180 -7.52 20.65 -11.44
C PHE A 180 -8.86 20.04 -11.89
N LYS A 181 -9.98 20.73 -11.65
CA LYS A 181 -11.32 20.32 -12.14
C LYS A 181 -11.46 20.39 -13.66
N ILE A 182 -10.72 21.26 -14.34
CA ILE A 182 -10.62 21.29 -15.81
C ILE A 182 -9.77 20.10 -16.29
N LEU A 183 -8.61 19.85 -15.67
CA LEU A 183 -7.75 18.72 -16.00
C LEU A 183 -8.49 17.38 -15.86
N LEU A 184 -9.15 17.14 -14.72
CA LEU A 184 -9.96 15.93 -14.49
C LEU A 184 -11.04 15.73 -15.56
N ARG A 185 -11.68 16.81 -16.06
CA ARG A 185 -12.69 16.71 -17.13
C ARG A 185 -12.11 16.42 -18.51
N LEU A 186 -10.85 16.77 -18.74
CA LEU A 186 -10.13 16.46 -19.99
C LEU A 186 -9.58 15.02 -19.97
N THR A 187 -9.12 14.55 -18.82
CA THR A 187 -8.63 13.17 -18.63
C THR A 187 -9.76 12.15 -18.47
N PHE A 188 -10.86 12.53 -17.81
CA PHE A 188 -11.98 11.64 -17.47
C PHE A 188 -13.34 12.25 -17.89
N PRO A 189 -13.71 12.20 -19.19
CA PRO A 189 -15.00 12.71 -19.66
C PRO A 189 -16.18 11.89 -19.12
N THR A 190 -17.27 12.59 -18.79
CA THR A 190 -18.49 12.03 -18.16
C THR A 190 -19.27 11.09 -19.07
N SER A 191 -20.03 10.16 -18.48
CA SER A 191 -20.71 9.05 -19.18
C SER A 191 -21.65 9.48 -20.33
N SER A 192 -22.24 10.67 -20.30
CA SER A 192 -23.03 11.20 -21.42
C SER A 192 -22.23 11.39 -22.73
N ALA A 193 -20.90 11.51 -22.66
CA ALA A 193 -20.01 11.50 -23.81
C ALA A 193 -19.64 10.08 -24.30
N ARG A 194 -20.07 9.02 -23.60
CA ARG A 194 -19.88 7.61 -24.00
C ARG A 194 -21.05 7.04 -24.80
N VAL A 195 -21.98 7.87 -25.30
CA VAL A 195 -23.06 7.42 -26.20
C VAL A 195 -22.52 7.21 -27.63
N LYS A 196 -21.61 6.25 -27.76
CA LYS A 196 -21.49 5.33 -28.88
C LYS A 196 -20.95 4.00 -28.34
N ILE A 197 -21.80 2.97 -28.43
CA ILE A 197 -21.54 1.53 -28.22
C ILE A 197 -21.47 1.06 -26.73
N GLN A 198 -22.10 -0.06 -26.28
CA GLN A 198 -23.42 -0.67 -26.55
C GLN A 198 -23.76 -1.79 -25.51
N LYS A 199 -24.93 -1.72 -24.83
CA LYS A 199 -25.59 -2.81 -24.02
C LYS A 199 -24.77 -3.37 -22.81
N MET A 200 -25.31 -4.12 -21.84
CA MET A 200 -26.64 -4.76 -21.64
C MET A 200 -27.06 -4.69 -20.14
N PRO A 201 -28.36 -4.83 -19.75
CA PRO A 201 -28.80 -4.63 -18.36
C PRO A 201 -29.43 -5.85 -17.62
N LEU A 202 -29.40 -5.76 -16.28
CA LEU A 202 -30.36 -6.21 -15.25
C LEU A 202 -30.85 -7.69 -15.08
N GLU A 203 -30.50 -8.23 -13.90
CA GLU A 203 -31.39 -8.65 -12.78
C GLU A 203 -32.15 -10.00 -12.67
N LEU A 204 -32.43 -10.29 -11.38
CA LEU A 204 -33.39 -11.21 -10.74
C LEU A 204 -33.14 -12.73 -10.71
N GLY A 205 -33.67 -13.36 -9.64
CA GLY A 205 -33.36 -14.73 -9.18
C GLY A 205 -32.75 -14.72 -7.76
N PHE A 206 -33.43 -14.18 -6.73
CA PHE A 206 -34.46 -14.91 -5.95
C PHE A 206 -34.00 -16.34 -5.61
N ILE A 207 -33.42 -16.57 -4.42
CA ILE A 207 -34.12 -16.89 -3.14
C ILE A 207 -34.50 -18.38 -3.04
N LEU A 208 -34.50 -18.91 -1.81
CA LEU A 208 -34.59 -20.34 -1.43
C LEU A 208 -33.27 -21.12 -1.69
N ILE A 209 -32.82 -22.07 -0.86
CA ILE A 209 -33.44 -22.63 0.36
C ILE A 209 -32.38 -22.89 1.46
N THR A 210 -32.57 -22.23 2.61
CA THR A 210 -32.52 -22.73 4.01
C THR A 210 -31.70 -24.00 4.39
N THR A 211 -31.02 -23.95 5.57
CA THR A 211 -30.97 -25.03 6.64
C THR A 211 -30.27 -26.40 6.31
N PHE A 212 -29.79 -27.35 7.15
CA PHE A 212 -29.76 -27.71 8.61
C PHE A 212 -28.69 -28.88 8.92
N THR A 213 -27.61 -28.97 9.78
CA THR A 213 -27.14 -28.54 11.17
C THR A 213 -26.89 -29.70 12.28
N ALA A 214 -26.22 -29.76 13.51
CA ALA A 214 -25.08 -29.19 14.37
C ALA A 214 -24.30 -30.18 15.37
N ILE A 215 -23.90 -30.08 16.71
CA ILE A 215 -24.07 -29.24 17.98
C ILE A 215 -22.78 -28.99 18.92
N VAL A 216 -22.85 -28.86 20.29
CA VAL A 216 -22.07 -27.93 21.24
C VAL A 216 -21.65 -28.43 22.68
N SER A 217 -20.51 -27.98 23.33
CA SER A 217 -20.23 -27.72 24.83
C SER A 217 -18.72 -27.75 25.32
N CYS A 218 -18.17 -27.41 26.54
CA CYS A 218 -18.51 -26.68 27.83
C CYS A 218 -17.29 -26.44 28.85
N LEU A 219 -17.27 -25.33 29.67
CA LEU A 219 -16.81 -25.07 31.10
C LEU A 219 -15.41 -25.53 31.67
N THR A 220 -14.79 -25.12 32.82
CA THR A 220 -14.98 -24.09 33.92
C THR A 220 -13.61 -23.44 34.35
N LEU A 221 -13.57 -22.48 35.30
CA LEU A 221 -12.40 -21.61 35.68
C LEU A 221 -11.44 -22.16 36.78
N SER A 222 -10.18 -21.68 36.92
CA SER A 222 -9.76 -20.57 37.84
C SER A 222 -8.32 -20.05 37.59
N HIS A 223 -7.93 -18.91 38.20
CA HIS A 223 -6.75 -18.10 37.85
C HIS A 223 -5.41 -18.46 38.52
N ALA A 224 -4.33 -18.35 37.75
CA ALA A 224 -3.00 -17.88 38.20
C ALA A 224 -2.33 -17.08 37.06
N LEU A 225 -1.49 -16.08 37.37
CA LEU A 225 -0.80 -15.24 36.36
C LEU A 225 0.47 -15.93 35.83
N LEU A 226 0.26 -16.97 35.03
CA LEU A 226 1.28 -17.65 34.24
C LEU A 226 0.93 -17.59 32.75
N HIS A 227 1.88 -17.91 31.89
CA HIS A 227 1.56 -18.28 30.51
C HIS A 227 0.55 -19.45 30.49
N PRO A 228 -0.32 -19.54 29.46
CA PRO A 228 -1.12 -20.73 29.24
C PRO A 228 -0.22 -21.91 28.82
N ASN A 229 0.31 -22.63 29.81
CA ASN A 229 0.75 -23.99 29.63
C ASN A 229 -0.49 -24.86 29.41
N SER A 230 -0.77 -25.21 28.15
CA SER A 230 -1.76 -26.23 27.83
C SER A 230 -1.23 -27.62 28.22
N VAL A 231 -1.66 -28.10 29.38
CA VAL A 231 -1.46 -29.50 29.80
C VAL A 231 -2.55 -30.37 29.16
N SER A 232 -2.27 -31.45 28.44
CA SER A 232 -1.00 -31.82 27.78
C SER A 232 -1.26 -32.85 26.67
N HIS A 233 -0.55 -32.70 25.55
CA HIS A 233 0.24 -33.81 25.04
C HIS A 233 1.71 -33.42 25.26
N ASN A 234 2.56 -34.37 25.64
CA ASN A 234 3.93 -34.08 26.09
C ASN A 234 4.84 -33.64 24.94
N VAL A 235 4.80 -32.35 24.63
CA VAL A 235 5.82 -31.67 23.81
C VAL A 235 6.27 -30.42 24.57
N SER A 236 7.56 -30.35 24.89
CA SER A 236 8.15 -29.19 25.57
C SER A 236 7.81 -27.90 24.83
N ARG A 237 7.66 -26.79 25.55
CA ARG A 237 7.42 -25.47 24.95
C ARG A 237 8.57 -24.99 24.05
N SER A 238 9.76 -25.61 24.18
CA SER A 238 10.90 -25.46 23.26
C SER A 238 10.71 -26.12 21.89
N SER A 239 9.64 -26.89 21.65
CA SER A 239 9.40 -27.58 20.37
C SER A 239 8.75 -26.73 19.29
N TYR A 240 7.98 -25.70 19.68
CA TYR A 240 7.26 -24.81 18.76
C TYR A 240 8.17 -23.74 18.12
N TYR A 241 9.42 -23.62 18.55
CA TYR A 241 10.39 -22.65 18.06
C TYR A 241 11.76 -23.31 17.87
N LEU A 242 12.45 -22.99 16.78
CA LEU A 242 13.84 -23.41 16.55
C LEU A 242 14.81 -22.62 17.42
N THR A 243 14.46 -21.37 17.73
CA THR A 243 15.16 -20.50 18.68
C THR A 243 14.20 -19.49 19.29
N THR A 244 14.45 -19.11 20.54
CA THR A 244 13.84 -17.94 21.20
C THR A 244 14.91 -16.96 21.72
N ASN A 245 16.16 -17.09 21.27
CA ASN A 245 17.28 -16.27 21.74
C ASN A 245 17.25 -14.90 21.07
N GLU A 246 16.97 -13.85 21.84
CA GLU A 246 16.80 -12.49 21.32
C GLU A 246 18.13 -11.83 20.97
N LEU A 247 18.29 -11.45 19.70
CA LEU A 247 19.41 -10.65 19.20
C LEU A 247 18.92 -9.26 18.76
N TRP A 248 19.86 -8.33 18.59
CA TRP A 248 19.55 -6.90 18.47
C TRP A 248 20.40 -6.19 17.42
N PHE A 249 19.74 -5.50 16.49
CA PHE A 249 20.35 -4.66 15.46
C PHE A 249 20.14 -3.16 15.79
N ASN A 250 21.09 -2.31 15.39
CA ASN A 250 21.00 -0.84 15.49
C ASN A 250 20.41 -0.27 14.18
N GLN A 251 19.09 -0.31 14.06
CA GLN A 251 18.36 0.10 12.86
C GLN A 251 18.25 1.62 12.74
N THR A 252 18.26 2.16 11.52
CA THR A 252 18.02 3.58 11.21
C THR A 252 16.55 3.94 11.46
N LEU A 253 16.29 5.05 12.17
CA LEU A 253 14.93 5.50 12.47
C LEU A 253 14.16 5.89 11.21
N ASP A 254 14.77 6.70 10.35
CA ASP A 254 14.15 7.29 9.16
C ASP A 254 15.03 7.08 7.92
N HIS A 255 14.61 6.17 7.05
CA HIS A 255 15.32 5.87 5.79
C HIS A 255 15.05 6.90 4.68
N ASP A 256 14.03 7.77 4.82
CA ASP A 256 13.72 8.83 3.85
C ASP A 256 14.59 10.08 4.09
N SER A 257 15.19 10.23 5.27
CA SER A 257 15.98 11.41 5.67
C SER A 257 17.49 11.13 5.78
N ARG A 258 18.28 11.62 4.81
CA ARG A 258 19.76 11.52 4.82
C ARG A 258 20.42 12.22 6.01
N ASN A 259 19.72 13.15 6.67
CA ASN A 259 20.25 13.95 7.77
C ASN A 259 19.80 13.43 9.14
N ASP A 260 18.97 12.38 9.20
CA ASP A 260 18.56 11.76 10.46
C ASP A 260 19.46 10.57 10.78
N HIS A 261 20.37 10.75 11.73
CA HIS A 261 21.30 9.71 12.16
C HIS A 261 20.81 8.95 13.41
N ARG A 262 19.56 9.19 13.84
CA ARG A 262 18.98 8.50 15.00
C ARG A 262 18.74 7.02 14.68
N LYS A 263 19.00 6.17 15.67
CA LYS A 263 18.86 4.72 15.57
C LYS A 263 18.03 4.16 16.72
N PHE A 264 17.41 3.02 16.50
CA PHE A 264 16.68 2.25 17.51
C PHE A 264 17.14 0.80 17.53
N LYS A 265 16.75 0.06 18.58
CA LYS A 265 17.00 -1.37 18.71
C LYS A 265 15.89 -2.16 18.03
N GLN A 266 16.23 -2.83 16.93
CA GLN A 266 15.33 -3.79 16.27
C GLN A 266 15.72 -5.21 16.67
N ARG A 267 14.74 -6.00 17.10
CA ARG A 267 14.93 -7.37 17.58
C ARG A 267 14.96 -8.35 16.41
N TYR A 268 15.86 -9.32 16.47
CA TYR A 268 15.93 -10.41 15.52
C TYR A 268 16.28 -11.73 16.23
N TYR A 269 16.18 -12.83 15.49
CA TYR A 269 16.55 -14.18 15.93
C TYR A 269 17.39 -14.85 14.85
N GLU A 270 18.31 -15.74 15.22
CA GLU A 270 19.09 -16.58 14.29
C GLU A 270 19.07 -18.06 14.69
N PHE A 271 18.99 -18.95 13.70
CA PHE A 271 19.09 -20.41 13.83
C PHE A 271 19.97 -20.93 12.69
N MET A 272 21.13 -21.48 13.04
CA MET A 272 22.21 -21.76 12.07
C MET A 272 22.62 -23.23 12.03
N ASP A 273 21.95 -24.11 12.77
CA ASP A 273 22.29 -25.53 12.97
C ASP A 273 22.28 -26.35 11.66
N TYR A 274 21.62 -25.86 10.61
CA TYR A 274 21.59 -26.46 9.27
C TYR A 274 22.38 -25.69 8.21
N PHE A 275 22.98 -24.55 8.56
CA PHE A 275 23.67 -23.69 7.60
C PHE A 275 24.96 -24.35 7.11
N ARG A 276 25.04 -24.66 5.81
CA ARG A 276 26.29 -25.11 5.18
C ARG A 276 27.26 -23.94 5.04
N ALA A 277 28.14 -23.77 6.02
CA ALA A 277 29.20 -22.78 5.93
C ALA A 277 30.23 -23.13 4.82
N PRO A 278 30.74 -22.16 4.05
CA PRO A 278 30.37 -20.74 4.06
C PRO A 278 29.28 -20.36 3.04
N ASP A 279 28.87 -21.26 2.14
CA ASP A 279 28.16 -20.91 0.89
C ASP A 279 26.63 -21.13 0.91
N GLY A 280 26.09 -21.66 2.02
CA GLY A 280 24.67 -21.99 2.19
C GLY A 280 23.73 -20.81 1.97
N PRO A 281 22.45 -21.05 1.61
CA PRO A 281 21.47 -19.98 1.48
C PRO A 281 21.07 -19.40 2.84
N MET A 282 20.63 -18.13 2.82
CA MET A 282 20.07 -17.44 3.99
C MET A 282 18.56 -17.24 3.82
N PHE A 283 17.79 -17.79 4.75
CA PHE A 283 16.33 -17.71 4.77
C PHE A 283 15.87 -16.62 5.72
N MET A 284 15.23 -15.59 5.15
CA MET A 284 14.82 -14.38 5.86
C MET A 284 13.32 -14.36 6.11
N ILE A 285 12.92 -14.59 7.36
CA ILE A 285 11.52 -14.57 7.79
C ILE A 285 11.15 -13.16 8.27
N ILE A 286 10.09 -12.60 7.71
CA ILE A 286 9.54 -11.31 8.14
C ILE A 286 8.47 -11.57 9.21
N CYS A 287 8.62 -11.07 10.44
CA CYS A 287 7.69 -11.41 11.53
C CYS A 287 6.30 -10.76 11.42
N GLY A 288 6.16 -9.69 10.63
CA GLY A 288 4.87 -9.03 10.34
C GLY A 288 4.30 -8.15 11.45
N GLU A 289 2.98 -8.03 11.43
CA GLU A 289 2.11 -7.13 12.19
C GLU A 289 1.91 -7.52 13.68
N GLY A 290 2.91 -8.13 14.31
CA GLY A 290 2.81 -8.63 15.67
C GLY A 290 4.16 -8.84 16.39
N PRO A 291 4.13 -9.11 17.71
CA PRO A 291 5.34 -9.37 18.49
C PRO A 291 5.99 -10.68 18.07
N CYS A 292 7.20 -10.60 17.52
CA CYS A 292 7.97 -11.80 17.19
C CYS A 292 8.42 -12.50 18.49
N SER A 293 8.37 -13.82 18.52
CA SER A 293 8.63 -14.62 19.73
C SER A 293 9.79 -15.63 19.58
N GLY A 294 10.37 -15.71 18.39
CA GLY A 294 11.36 -16.70 18.00
C GLY A 294 11.25 -17.04 16.51
N ILE A 295 12.09 -17.95 16.02
CA ILE A 295 11.89 -18.61 14.71
C ILE A 295 10.96 -19.79 14.95
N ALA A 296 9.79 -19.78 14.30
CA ALA A 296 8.78 -20.82 14.49
C ALA A 296 9.21 -22.16 13.87
N ASN A 297 8.87 -23.27 14.54
CA ASN A 297 9.06 -24.62 14.00
C ASN A 297 7.87 -25.04 13.12
N ASP A 298 7.68 -24.34 12.00
CA ASP A 298 6.71 -24.68 10.96
C ASP A 298 7.41 -25.20 9.69
N TYR A 299 6.76 -25.18 8.52
CA TYR A 299 7.37 -25.73 7.29
C TYR A 299 8.64 -25.00 6.84
N ILE A 300 8.93 -23.78 7.34
CA ILE A 300 10.24 -23.13 7.09
C ILE A 300 11.40 -23.96 7.69
N ASN A 301 11.17 -24.68 8.80
CA ASN A 301 12.15 -25.64 9.34
C ASN A 301 12.50 -26.73 8.32
N VAL A 302 11.48 -27.33 7.69
CA VAL A 302 11.63 -28.40 6.71
C VAL A 302 12.35 -27.90 5.45
N LEU A 303 12.03 -26.69 5.00
CA LEU A 303 12.74 -26.04 3.90
C LEU A 303 14.20 -25.74 4.27
N ALA A 304 14.46 -25.17 5.45
CA ALA A 304 15.81 -24.81 5.87
C ALA A 304 16.72 -26.04 5.96
N LYS A 305 16.21 -27.14 6.53
CA LYS A 305 16.91 -28.43 6.58
C LYS A 305 17.17 -29.02 5.19
N LYS A 306 16.23 -28.88 4.25
CA LYS A 306 16.39 -29.36 2.87
C LYS A 306 17.43 -28.58 2.07
N PHE A 307 17.52 -27.27 2.30
CA PHE A 307 18.40 -26.37 1.53
C PHE A 307 19.73 -26.04 2.24
N GLU A 308 20.01 -26.69 3.37
CA GLU A 308 21.19 -26.44 4.21
C GLU A 308 21.32 -24.94 4.57
N ALA A 309 20.19 -24.34 4.94
CA ALA A 309 20.02 -22.90 5.07
C ALA A 309 20.21 -22.41 6.51
N GLY A 310 20.82 -21.23 6.65
CA GLY A 310 20.76 -20.44 7.87
C GLY A 310 19.45 -19.65 7.90
N VAL A 311 18.78 -19.59 9.04
CA VAL A 311 17.48 -18.93 9.19
C VAL A 311 17.61 -17.72 10.11
N VAL A 312 17.12 -16.58 9.66
CA VAL A 312 17.00 -15.36 10.47
C VAL A 312 15.58 -14.81 10.41
N SER A 313 15.09 -14.25 11.52
CA SER A 313 13.81 -13.52 11.53
C SER A 313 13.95 -12.14 12.15
N LEU A 314 13.36 -11.13 11.49
CA LEU A 314 13.42 -9.72 11.91
C LEU A 314 12.04 -9.26 12.37
N GLU A 315 11.97 -8.70 13.57
CA GLU A 315 10.76 -8.08 14.08
C GLU A 315 10.49 -6.75 13.36
N HIS A 316 9.25 -6.54 12.94
CA HIS A 316 8.85 -5.32 12.25
C HIS A 316 8.97 -4.11 13.19
N ARG A 317 9.45 -2.97 12.68
CA ARG A 317 9.50 -1.70 13.44
C ARG A 317 8.16 -1.40 14.12
N TYR A 318 8.22 -0.86 15.33
CA TYR A 318 7.11 -0.62 16.27
C TYR A 318 6.49 -1.85 16.93
N TYR A 319 6.55 -3.04 16.33
CA TYR A 319 5.91 -4.23 16.91
C TYR A 319 6.81 -4.90 17.97
N GLY A 320 6.16 -5.57 18.92
CA GLY A 320 6.80 -6.29 20.03
C GLY A 320 7.75 -5.42 20.85
N LYS A 321 9.06 -5.71 20.78
CA LYS A 321 10.09 -4.94 21.50
C LYS A 321 10.83 -3.95 20.58
N SER A 322 10.54 -3.94 19.27
CA SER A 322 11.26 -3.16 18.26
C SER A 322 10.65 -1.75 18.05
N SER A 323 10.25 -1.10 19.15
CA SER A 323 9.68 0.26 19.09
C SER A 323 10.77 1.32 19.13
N PRO A 324 10.77 2.29 18.20
CA PRO A 324 11.69 3.44 18.27
C PRO A 324 11.30 4.47 19.35
N PHE A 325 10.11 4.36 19.94
CA PHE A 325 9.58 5.31 20.93
C PHE A 325 8.84 4.62 22.07
N ASN A 326 8.88 5.22 23.27
CA ASN A 326 8.14 4.76 24.45
C ASN A 326 6.64 5.15 24.42
N SER A 327 6.19 5.88 23.39
CA SER A 327 4.81 6.34 23.22
C SER A 327 4.38 6.27 21.75
N LEU A 328 3.20 5.71 21.53
CA LEU A 328 2.53 5.47 20.24
C LEU A 328 1.49 6.57 19.92
N ALA A 329 1.81 7.80 20.34
CA ALA A 329 1.11 9.00 19.88
C ALA A 329 1.29 9.17 18.36
N THR A 330 0.27 9.71 17.68
CA THR A 330 0.17 9.67 16.21
C THR A 330 1.38 10.30 15.50
N GLU A 331 1.94 11.36 16.07
CA GLU A 331 3.14 12.05 15.61
C GLU A 331 4.42 11.19 15.68
N ASN A 332 4.48 10.22 16.60
CA ASN A 332 5.56 9.23 16.67
C ASN A 332 5.37 8.08 15.68
N LEU A 333 4.14 7.81 15.22
CA LEU A 333 3.84 6.73 14.28
C LEU A 333 4.21 7.07 12.83
N LYS A 334 4.64 8.29 12.52
CA LYS A 334 4.98 8.72 11.15
C LYS A 334 6.10 7.92 10.44
N TYR A 335 6.92 7.16 11.17
CA TYR A 335 7.93 6.26 10.60
C TYR A 335 7.45 4.78 10.53
N LEU A 336 6.21 4.49 10.94
CA LEU A 336 5.56 3.20 10.72
C LEU A 336 4.93 3.20 9.32
N SER A 337 5.65 2.64 8.35
CA SER A 337 5.13 2.40 7.01
C SER A 337 5.75 1.16 6.39
N SER A 338 5.04 0.57 5.43
CA SER A 338 5.52 -0.53 4.60
C SER A 338 6.88 -0.22 3.96
N LYS A 339 7.07 1.02 3.46
CA LYS A 339 8.32 1.44 2.82
C LYS A 339 9.50 1.41 3.77
N GLN A 340 9.34 2.02 4.95
CA GLN A 340 10.39 2.07 5.97
C GLN A 340 10.73 0.65 6.48
N ALA A 341 9.74 -0.25 6.58
CA ALA A 341 9.98 -1.65 6.91
C ALA A 341 10.72 -2.44 5.80
N LEU A 342 10.50 -2.10 4.51
CA LEU A 342 11.28 -2.69 3.41
C LEU A 342 12.74 -2.20 3.41
N PHE A 343 13.00 -0.94 3.77
CA PHE A 343 14.36 -0.45 3.99
C PHE A 343 15.00 -1.04 5.25
N ASP A 344 14.24 -1.31 6.32
CA ASP A 344 14.75 -2.04 7.48
C ASP A 344 15.32 -3.41 7.08
N LEU A 345 14.58 -4.16 6.25
CA LEU A 345 14.98 -5.47 5.73
C LEU A 345 16.25 -5.38 4.89
N ALA A 346 16.41 -4.34 4.06
CA ALA A 346 17.61 -4.12 3.27
C ALA A 346 18.84 -3.83 4.17
N ALA A 347 18.68 -2.92 5.14
CA ALA A 347 19.74 -2.56 6.08
C ALA A 347 20.13 -3.74 6.98
N PHE A 348 19.16 -4.53 7.46
CA PHE A 348 19.39 -5.71 8.28
C PHE A 348 20.08 -6.83 7.48
N ARG A 349 19.64 -7.12 6.25
CA ARG A 349 20.31 -8.10 5.37
C ARG A 349 21.79 -7.75 5.21
N GLN A 350 22.10 -6.49 4.93
CA GLN A 350 23.46 -6.04 4.72
C GLN A 350 24.32 -6.21 5.97
N TYR A 351 23.85 -5.70 7.10
CA TYR A 351 24.49 -5.88 8.41
C TYR A 351 24.70 -7.36 8.77
N TYR A 352 23.73 -8.24 8.48
CA TYR A 352 23.84 -9.65 8.80
C TYR A 352 24.85 -10.37 7.89
N GLN A 353 24.86 -10.06 6.59
CA GLN A 353 25.87 -10.60 5.66
C GLN A 353 27.29 -10.17 6.05
N GLU A 354 27.50 -8.91 6.42
CA GLU A 354 28.78 -8.40 6.92
C GLU A 354 29.19 -9.11 8.22
N SER A 355 28.25 -9.25 9.17
CA SER A 355 28.47 -9.97 10.43
C SER A 355 28.79 -11.45 10.21
N LEU A 356 28.16 -12.10 9.23
CA LEU A 356 28.38 -13.50 8.88
C LEU A 356 29.74 -13.69 8.20
N ASN A 357 30.13 -12.80 7.29
CA ASN A 357 31.45 -12.82 6.66
C ASN A 357 32.56 -12.73 7.72
N ILE A 358 32.40 -11.87 8.73
CA ILE A 358 33.32 -11.75 9.88
C ILE A 358 33.31 -13.03 10.74
N LYS A 359 32.12 -13.54 11.12
CA LYS A 359 31.98 -14.81 11.87
C LYS A 359 32.69 -15.99 11.19
N LEU A 360 32.82 -15.98 9.87
CA LEU A 360 33.37 -17.06 9.05
C LEU A 360 34.80 -16.79 8.52
N ASN A 361 35.46 -15.69 8.93
CA ASN A 361 36.76 -15.26 8.42
C ASN A 361 36.84 -15.13 6.88
N MET A 362 35.72 -14.79 6.22
CA MET A 362 35.65 -14.61 4.78
C MET A 362 36.32 -13.30 4.34
N SER A 363 37.15 -13.37 3.29
CA SER A 363 37.79 -12.19 2.71
C SER A 363 36.79 -11.27 2.02
N ASN A 364 37.01 -9.95 2.11
CA ASN A 364 36.27 -8.95 1.33
C ASN A 364 36.44 -9.24 -0.17
N GLY A 365 35.37 -9.73 -0.82
CA GLY A 365 35.38 -10.17 -2.23
C GLY A 365 34.91 -11.61 -2.46
N GLY A 366 34.63 -12.39 -1.41
CA GLY A 366 33.91 -13.66 -1.55
C GLY A 366 32.47 -13.47 -2.05
N ASN A 367 31.91 -14.47 -2.74
CA ASN A 367 30.50 -14.47 -3.13
C ASN A 367 29.61 -14.40 -1.89
N GLU A 368 28.67 -13.46 -1.85
CA GLU A 368 27.66 -13.38 -0.79
C GLU A 368 26.74 -14.60 -0.80
N ASN A 369 26.17 -14.94 0.38
CA ASN A 369 25.19 -16.01 0.49
C ASN A 369 23.93 -15.69 -0.34
N PRO A 370 23.32 -16.67 -1.02
CA PRO A 370 22.07 -16.43 -1.74
C PRO A 370 20.90 -16.32 -0.75
N TRP A 371 20.25 -15.15 -0.71
CA TRP A 371 19.13 -14.87 0.20
C TRP A 371 17.77 -15.24 -0.40
N PHE A 372 16.85 -15.75 0.42
CA PHE A 372 15.45 -16.01 0.05
C PHE A 372 14.51 -15.51 1.15
N PHE A 373 13.42 -14.83 0.77
CA PHE A 373 12.56 -14.10 1.73
C PHE A 373 11.19 -14.76 1.90
N PHE A 374 10.68 -14.80 3.14
CA PHE A 374 9.47 -15.54 3.52
C PHE A 374 8.54 -14.69 4.38
N GLY A 375 7.23 -14.84 4.17
CA GLY A 375 6.20 -14.22 5.00
C GLY A 375 4.79 -14.73 4.69
N ILE A 376 3.88 -14.50 5.65
CA ILE A 376 2.43 -14.77 5.63
C ILE A 376 1.67 -13.45 5.82
N SER A 377 0.43 -13.28 5.34
CA SER A 377 -0.35 -12.04 5.53
C SER A 377 0.37 -10.81 4.96
N TYR A 378 0.38 -9.68 5.69
CA TYR A 378 1.14 -8.48 5.37
C TYR A 378 2.65 -8.73 5.36
N SER A 379 3.19 -9.66 6.16
CA SER A 379 4.60 -10.06 6.02
C SER A 379 4.89 -10.80 4.70
N GLY A 380 3.90 -11.52 4.13
CA GLY A 380 3.96 -12.08 2.78
C GLY A 380 3.86 -11.00 1.70
N ALA A 381 3.08 -9.93 1.94
CA ALA A 381 3.09 -8.75 1.08
C ALA A 381 4.47 -8.07 1.10
N LEU A 382 5.09 -7.92 2.28
CA LEU A 382 6.46 -7.43 2.42
C LEU A 382 7.49 -8.33 1.72
N SER A 383 7.36 -9.67 1.74
CA SER A 383 8.31 -10.55 1.04
C SER A 383 8.20 -10.41 -0.49
N ALA A 384 6.98 -10.22 -1.03
CA ALA A 384 6.76 -9.90 -2.43
C ALA A 384 7.30 -8.50 -2.79
N TRP A 385 6.97 -7.49 -1.99
CA TRP A 385 7.40 -6.10 -2.22
C TRP A 385 8.91 -5.92 -2.05
N PHE A 386 9.57 -6.69 -1.17
CA PHE A 386 11.01 -6.69 -1.05
C PHE A 386 11.68 -7.23 -2.32
N ARG A 387 11.21 -8.36 -2.86
CA ARG A 387 11.71 -8.89 -4.13
C ARG A 387 11.43 -7.95 -5.32
N LEU A 388 10.31 -7.22 -5.31
CA LEU A 388 9.99 -6.16 -6.29
C LEU A 388 10.93 -4.94 -6.20
N LYS A 389 11.31 -4.49 -5.00
CA LYS A 389 12.06 -3.23 -4.78
C LYS A 389 13.57 -3.42 -4.66
N PHE A 390 14.00 -4.57 -4.14
CA PHE A 390 15.40 -4.93 -3.92
C PHE A 390 15.76 -6.28 -4.59
N PRO A 391 15.51 -6.46 -5.91
CA PRO A 391 15.80 -7.71 -6.62
C PRO A 391 17.30 -8.06 -6.72
N HIS A 392 18.18 -7.19 -6.21
CA HIS A 392 19.62 -7.39 -6.07
C HIS A 392 20.02 -7.89 -4.66
N LEU A 393 19.13 -7.85 -3.66
CA LEU A 393 19.39 -8.33 -2.28
C LEU A 393 18.72 -9.67 -1.96
N THR A 394 17.99 -10.26 -2.91
CA THR A 394 17.30 -11.54 -2.74
C THR A 394 17.16 -12.29 -4.06
N CYS A 395 17.35 -13.61 -4.04
CA CYS A 395 17.19 -14.51 -5.17
C CYS A 395 15.71 -14.77 -5.51
N GLY A 396 14.81 -14.62 -4.53
CA GLY A 396 13.37 -14.82 -4.68
C GLY A 396 12.62 -14.71 -3.35
N SER A 397 11.29 -14.84 -3.40
CA SER A 397 10.49 -14.90 -2.18
C SER A 397 9.29 -15.85 -2.25
N LEU A 398 8.87 -16.33 -1.07
CA LEU A 398 7.59 -16.98 -0.84
C LEU A 398 6.67 -15.96 -0.16
N ALA A 399 5.60 -15.62 -0.87
CA ALA A 399 4.59 -14.64 -0.50
C ALA A 399 3.30 -15.39 -0.17
N SER A 400 3.27 -16.03 1.01
CA SER A 400 2.12 -16.84 1.43
C SER A 400 0.96 -15.97 1.85
N SER A 401 -0.21 -16.26 1.29
CA SER A 401 -1.49 -15.59 1.57
C SER A 401 -1.36 -14.05 1.52
N ALA A 402 -0.52 -13.58 0.60
CA ALA A 402 0.14 -12.28 0.69
C ALA A 402 -0.77 -11.15 0.20
N VAL A 403 -1.12 -10.22 1.09
CA VAL A 403 -2.05 -9.11 0.84
C VAL A 403 -1.37 -7.96 0.07
N VAL A 404 -1.02 -8.22 -1.19
CA VAL A 404 -0.29 -7.28 -2.06
C VAL A 404 -1.16 -6.19 -2.70
N ARG A 405 -2.48 -6.40 -2.83
CA ARG A 405 -3.47 -5.42 -3.31
C ARG A 405 -4.11 -4.71 -2.12
N ALA A 406 -3.76 -3.44 -1.90
CA ALA A 406 -4.47 -2.58 -0.95
C ALA A 406 -5.94 -2.38 -1.40
N VAL A 407 -6.91 -2.40 -0.48
CA VAL A 407 -8.35 -2.36 -0.82
C VAL A 407 -9.07 -1.36 0.08
N TYR A 408 -9.80 -0.38 -0.48
CA TYR A 408 -10.53 0.61 0.32
C TYR A 408 -11.78 0.04 0.99
N GLU A 409 -12.67 -0.59 0.22
CA GLU A 409 -13.85 -1.31 0.70
C GLU A 409 -13.69 -2.78 0.30
N PHE A 410 -13.40 -3.66 1.27
CA PHE A 410 -13.03 -5.05 1.01
C PHE A 410 -14.20 -6.00 1.28
N THR A 411 -15.21 -5.94 0.41
CA THR A 411 -16.43 -6.77 0.50
C THR A 411 -16.20 -8.25 0.15
N GLU A 412 -15.22 -8.53 -0.71
CA GLU A 412 -14.86 -9.89 -1.14
C GLU A 412 -14.34 -10.74 0.02
N PHE A 413 -13.82 -10.10 1.07
CA PHE A 413 -13.42 -10.73 2.32
C PHE A 413 -14.60 -11.44 3.01
N ASP A 414 -15.74 -10.75 3.12
CA ASP A 414 -16.94 -11.29 3.75
C ASP A 414 -17.65 -12.32 2.87
N GLN A 415 -17.65 -12.08 1.55
CA GLN A 415 -18.14 -13.04 0.56
C GLN A 415 -17.38 -14.37 0.66
N GLN A 416 -16.06 -14.32 0.81
CA GLN A 416 -15.26 -15.54 0.97
C GLN A 416 -15.56 -16.29 2.28
N ILE A 417 -15.85 -15.60 3.40
CA ILE A 417 -16.36 -16.26 4.62
C ILE A 417 -17.70 -16.95 4.34
N GLY A 418 -18.61 -16.29 3.62
CA GLY A 418 -19.90 -16.87 3.23
C GLY A 418 -19.77 -18.09 2.32
N GLU A 419 -18.80 -18.11 1.41
CA GLU A 419 -18.45 -19.28 0.60
C GLU A 419 -17.87 -20.42 1.47
N SER A 420 -16.87 -20.12 2.30
CA SER A 420 -16.19 -21.10 3.17
C SER A 420 -17.13 -21.72 4.22
N ALA A 421 -18.16 -20.99 4.65
CA ALA A 421 -19.19 -21.50 5.55
C ALA A 421 -20.09 -22.57 4.90
N GLY A 422 -20.31 -22.50 3.59
CA GLY A 422 -21.38 -23.25 2.92
C GLY A 422 -22.78 -22.77 3.32
N GLN A 423 -23.79 -23.15 2.53
CA GLN A 423 -25.11 -22.53 2.58
C GLN A 423 -25.80 -22.62 3.96
N GLU A 424 -25.72 -23.77 4.64
CA GLU A 424 -26.41 -23.97 5.92
C GLU A 424 -25.84 -23.06 7.03
N CYS A 425 -24.52 -23.08 7.22
CA CYS A 425 -23.84 -22.27 8.23
C CYS A 425 -23.94 -20.77 7.91
N LYS A 426 -23.81 -20.39 6.63
CA LYS A 426 -24.06 -19.02 6.14
C LYS A 426 -25.46 -18.54 6.52
N THR A 427 -26.49 -19.38 6.30
CA THR A 427 -27.89 -19.07 6.65
C THR A 427 -28.12 -19.03 8.16
N ALA A 428 -27.28 -19.68 8.98
CA ALA A 428 -27.29 -19.53 10.44
C ALA A 428 -26.63 -18.22 10.87
N LEU A 429 -25.41 -17.92 10.40
CA LEU A 429 -24.68 -16.67 10.65
C LEU A 429 -25.51 -15.43 10.30
N GLN A 430 -26.19 -15.44 9.15
CA GLN A 430 -27.08 -14.35 8.72
C GLN A 430 -28.24 -14.11 9.70
N GLU A 431 -28.84 -15.18 10.26
CA GLU A 431 -29.90 -15.05 11.25
C GLU A 431 -29.36 -14.63 12.63
N THR A 432 -28.24 -15.19 13.07
CA THR A 432 -27.57 -14.79 14.32
C THR A 432 -27.24 -13.29 14.32
N ASN A 433 -26.70 -12.75 13.23
CA ASN A 433 -26.44 -11.31 13.11
C ASN A 433 -27.74 -10.48 13.21
N LYS A 434 -28.83 -10.91 12.57
CA LYS A 434 -30.13 -10.24 12.65
C LYS A 434 -30.70 -10.26 14.08
N LEU A 435 -30.57 -11.39 14.79
CA LEU A 435 -31.00 -11.51 16.19
C LEU A 435 -30.15 -10.66 17.13
N LEU A 436 -28.83 -10.59 16.91
CA LEU A 436 -27.94 -9.66 17.62
C LEU A 436 -28.35 -8.19 17.42
N GLU A 437 -28.62 -7.77 16.17
CA GLU A 437 -29.07 -6.40 15.88
C GLU A 437 -30.43 -6.03 16.48
N LEU A 438 -31.33 -7.01 16.65
CA LEU A 438 -32.61 -6.81 17.33
C LEU A 438 -32.44 -6.75 18.84
N GLY A 439 -31.78 -7.74 19.44
CA GLY A 439 -31.53 -7.78 20.88
C GLY A 439 -30.69 -6.61 21.41
N LEU A 440 -29.80 -6.02 20.58
CA LEU A 440 -29.09 -4.79 20.93
C LEU A 440 -30.05 -3.58 21.08
N LYS A 441 -31.09 -3.48 20.26
CA LYS A 441 -32.10 -2.41 20.34
C LYS A 441 -33.01 -2.58 21.56
N GLU A 442 -33.32 -3.82 21.93
CA GLU A 442 -34.16 -4.14 23.09
C GLU A 442 -33.38 -4.03 24.41
N ASN A 443 -32.23 -4.70 24.51
CA ASN A 443 -31.39 -4.70 25.71
C ASN A 443 -29.90 -4.95 25.39
N ARG A 444 -29.23 -3.92 24.86
CA ARG A 444 -27.78 -3.93 24.58
C ARG A 444 -26.90 -4.44 25.72
N LYS A 445 -27.29 -4.23 26.99
CA LYS A 445 -26.48 -4.69 28.15
C LYS A 445 -26.59 -6.19 28.34
N ALA A 446 -27.79 -6.76 28.22
CA ALA A 446 -27.99 -8.20 28.29
C ALA A 446 -27.24 -8.93 27.16
N VAL A 447 -27.44 -8.51 25.90
CA VAL A 447 -26.77 -9.13 24.74
C VAL A 447 -25.25 -9.08 24.88
N LYS A 448 -24.65 -7.92 25.17
CA LYS A 448 -23.19 -7.81 25.35
C LYS A 448 -22.69 -8.63 26.54
N SER A 449 -23.51 -8.84 27.57
CA SER A 449 -23.15 -9.71 28.71
C SER A 449 -23.04 -11.18 28.33
N LEU A 450 -23.80 -11.67 27.34
CA LEU A 450 -23.67 -13.05 26.84
C LEU A 450 -22.28 -13.31 26.24
N PHE A 451 -21.60 -12.28 25.73
CA PHE A 451 -20.29 -12.38 25.08
C PHE A 451 -19.13 -11.94 26.00
N ASN A 452 -19.40 -11.67 27.29
CA ASN A 452 -18.47 -10.97 28.20
C ASN A 452 -17.98 -9.61 27.64
N ALA A 453 -18.77 -8.97 26.78
CA ALA A 453 -18.39 -7.81 25.97
C ALA A 453 -19.01 -6.48 26.44
N THR A 454 -19.41 -6.38 27.72
CA THR A 454 -20.06 -5.20 28.30
C THR A 454 -19.15 -3.96 28.38
N GLU A 455 -17.83 -4.12 28.20
CA GLU A 455 -16.89 -3.00 28.07
C GLU A 455 -16.95 -2.30 26.69
N LEU A 456 -17.66 -2.85 25.70
CA LEU A 456 -17.81 -2.21 24.38
C LEU A 456 -19.01 -1.27 24.38
N ASP A 457 -18.79 0.02 24.71
CA ASP A 457 -19.84 1.03 24.79
C ASP A 457 -20.62 1.20 23.48
N VAL A 458 -19.92 1.14 22.34
CA VAL A 458 -20.48 1.30 20.98
C VAL A 458 -21.00 -0.04 20.46
N ASP A 459 -22.21 -0.08 19.92
CA ASP A 459 -22.83 -1.31 19.42
C ASP A 459 -22.12 -1.84 18.15
N ALA A 460 -21.65 -0.96 17.27
CA ALA A 460 -20.87 -1.34 16.10
C ALA A 460 -19.48 -1.93 16.45
N ASP A 461 -18.82 -1.48 17.53
CA ASP A 461 -17.55 -2.08 17.97
C ASP A 461 -17.76 -3.53 18.46
N PHE A 462 -18.90 -3.80 19.11
CA PHE A 462 -19.33 -5.14 19.49
C PHE A 462 -19.72 -5.99 18.26
N LEU A 463 -20.40 -5.41 17.27
CA LEU A 463 -20.73 -6.11 16.04
C LEU A 463 -19.48 -6.43 15.19
N TYR A 464 -18.42 -5.63 15.30
CA TYR A 464 -17.10 -5.91 14.72
C TYR A 464 -16.40 -7.08 15.44
N LEU A 465 -16.44 -7.12 16.78
CA LEU A 465 -16.00 -8.29 17.56
C LEU A 465 -16.71 -9.57 17.15
N THR A 466 -18.04 -9.52 16.95
CA THR A 466 -18.79 -10.70 16.51
C THR A 466 -18.49 -11.09 15.06
N ALA A 467 -18.13 -10.16 14.17
CA ALA A 467 -17.70 -10.46 12.81
C ALA A 467 -16.32 -11.15 12.80
N ASP A 468 -15.32 -10.57 13.49
CA ASP A 468 -13.96 -11.13 13.54
C ASP A 468 -13.94 -12.53 14.21
N ALA A 469 -14.79 -12.77 15.22
CA ALA A 469 -14.92 -14.10 15.82
C ALA A 469 -15.45 -15.16 14.83
N THR A 470 -16.27 -14.77 13.84
CA THR A 470 -16.65 -15.64 12.72
C THR A 470 -15.46 -15.87 11.78
N VAL A 471 -14.75 -14.80 11.42
CA VAL A 471 -13.56 -14.84 10.55
C VAL A 471 -12.49 -15.81 11.08
N MET A 472 -12.25 -15.82 12.40
CA MET A 472 -11.28 -16.70 13.05
C MET A 472 -11.49 -18.19 12.77
N ALA A 473 -12.73 -18.65 12.58
CA ALA A 473 -13.00 -20.07 12.30
C ALA A 473 -12.43 -20.49 10.93
N PHE A 474 -12.57 -19.66 9.91
CA PHE A 474 -12.16 -19.97 8.54
C PHE A 474 -10.71 -19.58 8.27
N GLN A 475 -10.31 -18.37 8.69
CA GLN A 475 -8.96 -17.86 8.50
C GLN A 475 -7.91 -18.80 9.12
N TYR A 476 -8.26 -19.55 10.17
CA TYR A 476 -7.36 -20.49 10.84
C TYR A 476 -7.82 -21.95 10.83
N GLY A 477 -8.64 -22.36 9.85
CA GLY A 477 -8.84 -23.78 9.54
C GLY A 477 -9.52 -24.58 10.65
N ASN A 478 -10.44 -23.94 11.36
CA ASN A 478 -11.34 -24.56 12.34
C ASN A 478 -12.82 -24.25 12.01
N PRO A 479 -13.29 -24.32 10.74
CA PRO A 479 -14.67 -23.95 10.40
C PRO A 479 -15.67 -24.74 11.23
N ASP A 480 -15.39 -26.02 11.48
CA ASP A 480 -16.25 -26.92 12.26
C ASP A 480 -16.39 -26.52 13.74
N LYS A 481 -15.50 -25.70 14.30
CA LYS A 481 -15.66 -25.18 15.68
C LYS A 481 -16.74 -24.10 15.79
N LEU A 482 -17.12 -23.49 14.68
CA LEU A 482 -18.21 -22.54 14.57
C LEU A 482 -19.41 -23.14 13.84
N CYS A 483 -19.17 -23.62 12.61
CA CYS A 483 -20.21 -24.07 11.72
C CYS A 483 -20.86 -25.37 12.15
N VAL A 484 -20.17 -26.33 12.78
CA VAL A 484 -20.90 -27.45 13.39
C VAL A 484 -21.80 -26.90 14.51
N PRO A 485 -21.31 -26.23 15.58
CA PRO A 485 -22.17 -25.91 16.72
C PRO A 485 -23.24 -24.82 16.53
N LEU A 486 -23.06 -23.80 15.68
CA LEU A 486 -23.95 -22.60 15.59
C LEU A 486 -25.43 -22.89 15.22
N VAL A 487 -25.82 -24.15 15.09
CA VAL A 487 -26.50 -24.52 13.86
C VAL A 487 -27.72 -25.40 14.19
N GLU A 488 -27.73 -26.17 15.29
CA GLU A 488 -28.90 -26.88 15.88
C GLU A 488 -29.21 -26.43 17.30
N ALA A 489 -28.75 -25.22 17.58
CA ALA A 489 -29.72 -24.13 17.67
C ALA A 489 -30.85 -24.23 16.61
N LYS A 490 -30.61 -23.72 15.38
CA LYS A 490 -31.57 -23.64 14.26
C LYS A 490 -32.42 -24.92 14.03
N LYS A 491 -31.83 -26.13 13.87
CA LYS A 491 -32.58 -27.42 13.64
C LYS A 491 -33.62 -27.71 14.72
N ASN A 492 -33.23 -27.46 15.97
CA ASN A 492 -34.02 -27.78 17.16
C ASN A 492 -34.75 -26.55 17.71
N GLY A 493 -34.83 -25.46 16.94
CA GLY A 493 -35.43 -24.19 17.36
C GLY A 493 -34.77 -23.51 18.57
N SER A 494 -33.55 -23.91 18.94
CA SER A 494 -32.83 -23.37 20.11
C SER A 494 -32.09 -22.07 19.81
N ASP A 495 -31.68 -21.36 20.86
CA ASP A 495 -31.15 -19.99 20.77
C ASP A 495 -29.82 -19.91 19.98
N LEU A 496 -29.87 -19.28 18.81
CA LEU A 496 -28.72 -18.97 17.94
C LEU A 496 -27.71 -17.99 18.57
N VAL A 497 -28.20 -17.01 19.34
CA VAL A 497 -27.38 -15.96 19.94
C VAL A 497 -26.58 -16.52 21.11
N GLU A 498 -27.20 -17.30 22.01
CA GLU A 498 -26.47 -17.94 23.12
C GLU A 498 -25.56 -19.08 22.63
N THR A 499 -25.95 -19.79 21.58
CA THR A 499 -25.07 -20.78 20.93
C THR A 499 -23.83 -20.09 20.34
N TYR A 500 -24.00 -18.95 19.66
CA TYR A 500 -22.87 -18.17 19.15
C TYR A 500 -22.04 -17.52 20.27
N SER A 501 -22.70 -16.98 21.31
CA SER A 501 -22.03 -16.39 22.47
C SER A 501 -21.10 -17.42 23.13
N LYS A 502 -21.54 -18.68 23.23
CA LYS A 502 -20.75 -19.78 23.77
C LYS A 502 -19.52 -20.09 22.93
N TYR A 503 -19.65 -20.11 21.60
CA TYR A 503 -18.49 -20.20 20.70
C TYR A 503 -17.51 -19.01 20.92
N VAL A 504 -17.99 -17.78 21.00
CA VAL A 504 -17.12 -16.61 21.23
C VAL A 504 -16.44 -16.68 22.61
N ARG A 505 -17.17 -17.03 23.68
CA ARG A 505 -16.63 -17.17 25.05
C ARG A 505 -15.63 -18.31 25.16
N GLU A 506 -16.02 -19.53 24.78
CA GLU A 506 -15.26 -20.77 25.05
C GLU A 506 -14.13 -21.00 24.04
N TYR A 507 -14.35 -20.65 22.76
CA TYR A 507 -13.34 -20.85 21.71
C TYR A 507 -12.52 -19.58 21.44
N CYS A 508 -13.15 -18.46 21.10
CA CYS A 508 -12.41 -17.25 20.69
C CYS A 508 -11.71 -16.57 21.89
N ILE A 509 -12.43 -16.29 22.97
CA ILE A 509 -11.87 -15.59 24.14
C ILE A 509 -11.02 -16.54 24.99
N ARG A 510 -11.55 -17.71 25.38
CA ARG A 510 -10.86 -18.60 26.33
C ARG A 510 -9.74 -19.45 25.70
N PHE A 511 -9.97 -20.10 24.56
CA PHE A 511 -8.97 -20.99 23.93
C PHE A 511 -7.97 -20.22 23.07
N TRP A 512 -8.45 -19.31 22.21
CA TRP A 512 -7.60 -18.48 21.34
C TRP A 512 -7.00 -17.25 22.02
N GLY A 513 -7.57 -16.78 23.14
CA GLY A 513 -7.09 -15.60 23.85
C GLY A 513 -7.51 -14.25 23.22
N LEU A 514 -8.59 -14.21 22.44
CA LEU A 514 -9.17 -12.98 21.89
C LEU A 514 -9.54 -12.00 23.03
N ARG A 515 -9.06 -10.76 22.95
CA ARG A 515 -9.20 -9.76 24.01
C ARG A 515 -10.25 -8.72 23.63
N VAL A 516 -11.45 -8.80 24.21
CA VAL A 516 -12.56 -7.84 23.94
C VAL A 516 -12.09 -6.38 23.92
N ARG A 517 -11.28 -5.94 24.89
CA ARG A 517 -10.69 -4.58 24.95
C ARG A 517 -9.96 -4.12 23.68
N THR A 518 -9.46 -5.01 22.82
CA THR A 518 -8.79 -4.62 21.55
C THR A 518 -9.78 -4.12 20.49
N TYR A 519 -11.08 -4.24 20.75
CA TYR A 519 -12.18 -3.64 19.98
C TYR A 519 -12.66 -2.33 20.62
N ASN A 520 -12.27 -2.04 21.87
CA ASN A 520 -12.67 -0.83 22.56
C ASN A 520 -11.84 0.38 22.10
N ARG A 521 -12.50 1.40 21.52
CA ARG A 521 -11.87 2.66 21.08
C ARG A 521 -11.09 3.40 22.16
N LYS A 522 -11.57 3.43 23.40
CA LYS A 522 -10.88 4.06 24.55
C LYS A 522 -9.58 3.31 24.91
N HIS A 523 -9.54 1.99 24.75
CA HIS A 523 -8.33 1.20 24.90
C HIS A 523 -7.35 1.42 23.73
N LEU A 524 -7.83 1.36 22.48
CA LEU A 524 -7.01 1.58 21.28
C LEU A 524 -6.49 3.04 21.12
N ARG A 525 -7.08 4.01 21.83
CA ARG A 525 -6.54 5.38 21.98
C ARG A 525 -5.34 5.46 22.91
N ASN A 526 -5.08 4.44 23.74
CA ASN A 526 -3.92 4.46 24.64
C ASN A 526 -2.60 4.43 23.85
N THR A 527 -1.72 5.37 24.13
CA THR A 527 -0.43 5.53 23.48
C THR A 527 0.71 4.82 24.22
N VAL A 528 0.49 4.31 25.45
CA VAL A 528 1.51 3.56 26.19
C VAL A 528 1.85 2.26 25.44
N VAL A 529 3.14 1.97 25.30
CA VAL A 529 3.61 0.70 24.72
C VAL A 529 3.27 -0.45 25.67
N THR A 530 2.47 -1.40 25.20
CA THR A 530 2.00 -2.57 25.97
C THR A 530 1.92 -3.81 25.06
N ALA A 531 1.63 -4.97 25.63
CA ALA A 531 1.44 -6.20 24.85
C ALA A 531 0.28 -6.14 23.83
N ASP A 532 -0.69 -5.22 23.98
CA ASP A 532 -1.80 -5.02 23.04
C ASP A 532 -1.53 -3.89 22.02
N SER A 533 -0.34 -3.28 22.03
CA SER A 533 0.00 -2.20 21.10
C SER A 533 -0.12 -2.60 19.61
N ALA A 534 0.07 -3.88 19.28
CA ALA A 534 -0.03 -4.39 17.91
C ALA A 534 -1.36 -4.00 17.23
N TYR A 535 -2.48 -3.99 17.96
CA TYR A 535 -3.78 -3.61 17.41
C TYR A 535 -3.83 -2.12 17.03
N ARG A 536 -3.30 -1.21 17.86
CA ARG A 536 -3.19 0.23 17.53
C ARG A 536 -2.24 0.46 16.35
N LEU A 537 -1.14 -0.27 16.29
CA LEU A 537 -0.14 -0.16 15.22
C LEU A 537 -0.70 -0.66 13.87
N TRP A 538 -1.39 -1.80 13.87
CA TRP A 538 -2.07 -2.32 12.69
C TRP A 538 -3.17 -1.39 12.20
N TRP A 539 -4.01 -0.87 13.11
CA TRP A 539 -4.99 0.16 12.76
C TRP A 539 -4.34 1.41 12.16
N PHE A 540 -3.13 1.81 12.57
CA PHE A 540 -2.44 2.93 11.93
C PHE A 540 -2.08 2.64 10.47
N GLN A 541 -1.55 1.45 10.15
CA GLN A 541 -1.22 1.06 8.77
C GLN A 541 -2.47 0.88 7.89
N VAL A 542 -3.51 0.25 8.45
CA VAL A 542 -4.87 0.17 7.87
C VAL A 542 -5.40 1.56 7.53
N CYS A 543 -5.31 2.53 8.45
CA CYS A 543 -5.83 3.88 8.30
C CYS A 543 -4.92 4.86 7.50
N THR A 544 -3.74 4.44 7.01
CA THR A 544 -2.80 5.33 6.30
C THR A 544 -2.33 4.80 4.94
N GLU A 545 -2.03 3.51 4.83
CA GLU A 545 -1.49 2.88 3.61
C GLU A 545 -2.46 1.87 2.98
N LEU A 546 -3.01 0.96 3.79
CA LEU A 546 -3.51 -0.32 3.29
C LEU A 546 -5.02 -0.35 2.98
N GLY A 547 -5.82 0.40 3.74
CA GLY A 547 -7.25 0.14 3.80
C GLY A 547 -7.49 -1.20 4.51
N TYR A 548 -8.08 -2.17 3.82
CA TYR A 548 -8.60 -3.43 4.38
C TYR A 548 -9.78 -3.22 5.34
N PHE A 549 -10.62 -2.23 5.05
CA PHE A 549 -11.91 -2.10 5.71
C PHE A 549 -12.80 -3.27 5.27
N GLN A 550 -13.04 -4.23 6.16
CA GLN A 550 -13.79 -5.45 5.88
C GLN A 550 -15.30 -5.15 5.91
N VAL A 551 -15.76 -4.49 4.84
CA VAL A 551 -17.10 -3.92 4.72
C VAL A 551 -18.14 -5.00 4.42
N ALA A 552 -19.29 -4.93 5.09
CA ALA A 552 -20.47 -5.73 4.79
C ALA A 552 -20.92 -5.52 3.33
N PRO A 553 -20.98 -6.55 2.46
CA PRO A 553 -21.60 -6.42 1.15
C PRO A 553 -23.10 -6.09 1.31
N LYS A 554 -23.63 -5.24 0.43
CA LYS A 554 -25.02 -4.72 0.51
C LYS A 554 -26.08 -5.82 0.57
N ASN A 555 -25.80 -6.96 -0.07
CA ASN A 555 -26.62 -8.16 -0.09
C ASN A 555 -25.76 -9.33 0.43
N ASP A 556 -26.41 -10.34 1.02
CA ASP A 556 -25.81 -11.66 1.30
C ASP A 556 -24.57 -11.67 2.24
N SER A 557 -24.37 -10.60 3.00
CA SER A 557 -23.35 -10.46 4.04
C SER A 557 -23.49 -11.49 5.16
N VAL A 558 -22.36 -11.91 5.74
CA VAL A 558 -22.27 -12.70 6.99
C VAL A 558 -21.80 -11.87 8.19
N ARG A 559 -21.74 -10.55 8.05
CA ARG A 559 -21.62 -9.56 9.14
C ARG A 559 -22.76 -8.53 9.14
N SER A 560 -22.89 -7.78 10.23
CA SER A 560 -23.84 -6.64 10.33
C SER A 560 -23.56 -5.54 9.29
N GLN A 561 -24.62 -4.96 8.73
CA GLN A 561 -24.55 -3.80 7.80
C GLN A 561 -24.04 -2.51 8.49
N GLN A 562 -23.94 -2.50 9.82
CA GLN A 562 -23.27 -1.43 10.57
C GLN A 562 -21.75 -1.45 10.38
N ILE A 563 -21.18 -2.60 9.99
CA ILE A 563 -19.75 -2.76 9.68
C ILE A 563 -19.49 -2.32 8.23
N ASN A 564 -19.63 -1.02 8.01
CA ASN A 564 -19.47 -0.37 6.72
C ASN A 564 -18.27 0.60 6.70
N THR A 565 -18.05 1.25 5.57
CA THR A 565 -16.92 2.15 5.33
C THR A 565 -16.91 3.32 6.32
N MET A 566 -18.08 3.84 6.71
CA MET A 566 -18.18 4.95 7.66
C MET A 566 -17.78 4.52 9.08
N PHE A 567 -18.13 3.30 9.51
CA PHE A 567 -17.66 2.72 10.79
C PHE A 567 -16.13 2.69 10.86
N HIS A 568 -15.48 2.23 9.79
CA HIS A 568 -14.01 2.15 9.72
C HIS A 568 -13.35 3.53 9.68
N LEU A 569 -13.89 4.49 8.92
CA LEU A 569 -13.38 5.86 8.86
C LEU A 569 -13.53 6.60 10.20
N ASP A 570 -14.68 6.43 10.87
CA ASP A 570 -14.93 6.97 12.20
C ASP A 570 -14.00 6.33 13.26
N LEU A 571 -13.70 5.03 13.13
CA LEU A 571 -12.67 4.38 13.94
C LEU A 571 -11.28 4.98 13.68
N CYS A 572 -10.85 5.13 12.42
CA CYS A 572 -9.57 5.76 12.08
C CYS A 572 -9.43 7.17 12.68
N LYS A 573 -10.45 8.03 12.46
CA LYS A 573 -10.54 9.38 13.03
C LYS A 573 -10.54 9.36 14.56
N SER A 574 -11.24 8.40 15.17
CA SER A 574 -11.30 8.19 16.62
C SER A 574 -9.94 7.80 17.23
N LEU A 575 -9.08 7.07 16.51
CA LEU A 575 -7.80 6.58 17.03
C LEU A 575 -6.61 7.52 16.77
N PHE A 576 -6.65 8.30 15.69
CA PHE A 576 -5.49 9.05 15.19
C PHE A 576 -5.74 10.54 14.92
N GLY A 577 -7.00 10.97 14.83
CA GLY A 577 -7.39 12.37 14.56
C GLY A 577 -7.82 12.65 13.12
N GLU A 578 -8.15 13.91 12.84
CA GLU A 578 -8.57 14.37 11.52
C GLU A 578 -7.43 14.29 10.49
N GLY A 579 -7.77 14.06 9.22
CA GLY A 579 -6.81 14.01 8.11
C GLY A 579 -6.00 12.71 8.01
N VAL A 580 -6.26 11.72 8.87
CA VAL A 580 -5.74 10.35 8.73
C VAL A 580 -6.72 9.52 7.90
N TYR A 581 -6.32 9.17 6.68
CA TYR A 581 -7.10 8.37 5.72
C TYR A 581 -6.17 7.46 4.89
N PRO A 582 -6.63 6.26 4.51
CA PRO A 582 -5.79 5.31 3.77
C PRO A 582 -5.58 5.73 2.32
N LYS A 583 -4.32 5.73 1.88
CA LYS A 583 -3.91 6.16 0.54
C LYS A 583 -3.74 4.96 -0.40
N VAL A 584 -4.77 4.09 -0.47
CA VAL A 584 -4.68 2.79 -1.15
C VAL A 584 -4.23 2.89 -2.60
N ASP A 585 -4.63 3.93 -3.33
CA ASP A 585 -4.21 4.16 -4.71
C ASP A 585 -2.71 4.47 -4.82
N ALA A 586 -2.13 5.19 -3.84
CA ALA A 586 -0.70 5.45 -3.80
C ALA A 586 0.08 4.18 -3.42
N THR A 587 -0.46 3.35 -2.53
CA THR A 587 0.10 2.03 -2.18
C THR A 587 0.08 1.08 -3.37
N ASN A 588 -1.06 0.94 -4.05
CA ASN A 588 -1.22 0.13 -5.25
C ASN A 588 -0.40 0.67 -6.44
N LEU A 589 -0.29 1.98 -6.62
CA LEU A 589 0.59 2.57 -7.65
C LEU A 589 2.08 2.34 -7.35
N TYR A 590 2.46 2.30 -6.07
CA TYR A 590 3.85 2.09 -5.66
C TYR A 590 4.26 0.60 -5.73
N TYR A 591 3.37 -0.34 -5.40
CA TYR A 591 3.66 -1.78 -5.38
C TYR A 591 3.08 -2.59 -6.54
N GLY A 592 2.13 -2.03 -7.31
CA GLY A 592 1.46 -2.68 -8.45
C GLY A 592 0.22 -3.51 -8.10
N GLY A 593 -0.11 -3.69 -6.81
CA GLY A 593 -1.26 -4.50 -6.37
C GLY A 593 -1.12 -5.99 -6.75
N ASP A 594 -2.23 -6.63 -7.08
CA ASP A 594 -2.26 -7.99 -7.67
C ASP A 594 -1.55 -8.05 -9.05
N ARG A 595 -1.45 -6.89 -9.71
CA ARG A 595 -0.81 -6.67 -11.01
C ARG A 595 0.67 -6.25 -10.88
N LEU A 596 1.31 -6.50 -9.73
CA LEU A 596 2.74 -6.25 -9.57
C LEU A 596 3.55 -6.89 -10.70
N THR A 597 4.55 -6.14 -11.18
CA THR A 597 5.48 -6.53 -12.24
C THR A 597 6.84 -6.78 -11.61
N ALA A 598 7.09 -8.04 -11.26
CA ALA A 598 8.31 -8.52 -10.61
C ALA A 598 8.69 -9.90 -11.17
N THR A 599 9.79 -10.47 -10.68
CA THR A 599 10.19 -11.85 -10.98
C THR A 599 10.59 -12.59 -9.73
N LYS A 600 10.53 -13.93 -9.77
CA LYS A 600 10.96 -14.85 -8.71
C LYS A 600 10.19 -14.68 -7.40
N ILE A 601 8.86 -14.66 -7.47
CA ILE A 601 7.96 -14.62 -6.30
C ILE A 601 6.94 -15.75 -6.41
N ILE A 602 6.96 -16.71 -5.47
CA ILE A 602 5.92 -17.74 -5.35
C ILE A 602 4.78 -17.16 -4.51
N PHE A 603 3.57 -17.15 -5.06
CA PHE A 603 2.35 -16.84 -4.33
C PHE A 603 1.60 -18.13 -3.99
N THR A 604 1.07 -18.20 -2.77
CA THR A 604 0.22 -19.31 -2.31
C THR A 604 -0.99 -18.75 -1.59
N ASN A 605 -2.14 -19.42 -1.70
CA ASN A 605 -3.37 -19.02 -1.06
C ASN A 605 -4.14 -20.26 -0.60
N GLY A 606 -4.73 -20.22 0.60
CA GLY A 606 -5.71 -21.23 1.03
C GLY A 606 -7.06 -21.02 0.31
N SER A 607 -7.79 -22.08 0.02
CA SER A 607 -9.12 -21.96 -0.61
C SER A 607 -10.19 -21.33 0.28
N GLU A 608 -10.07 -21.47 1.60
CA GLU A 608 -11.01 -20.88 2.58
C GLU A 608 -10.52 -19.54 3.16
N ASP A 609 -9.29 -19.13 2.83
CA ASP A 609 -8.67 -17.90 3.35
C ASP A 609 -9.40 -16.65 2.83
N PRO A 610 -10.02 -15.83 3.69
CA PRO A 610 -10.72 -14.63 3.26
C PRO A 610 -9.79 -13.55 2.69
N TRP A 611 -8.48 -13.59 3.01
CA TRP A 611 -7.50 -12.63 2.48
C TRP A 611 -7.08 -12.89 1.03
N ARG A 612 -7.40 -14.06 0.45
CA ARG A 612 -6.95 -14.44 -0.91
C ARG A 612 -7.32 -13.43 -2.00
N HIS A 613 -8.41 -12.68 -1.82
CA HIS A 613 -8.84 -11.64 -2.77
C HIS A 613 -8.02 -10.34 -2.72
N ALA A 614 -7.20 -10.13 -1.67
CA ALA A 614 -6.15 -9.11 -1.64
C ALA A 614 -4.79 -9.64 -2.14
N SER A 615 -4.72 -10.93 -2.54
CA SER A 615 -3.51 -11.59 -3.03
C SER A 615 -3.47 -11.78 -4.55
N LYS A 616 -2.28 -12.07 -5.08
CA LYS A 616 -2.10 -12.43 -6.49
C LYS A 616 -2.56 -13.87 -6.72
N GLN A 617 -3.75 -14.04 -7.32
CA GLN A 617 -4.26 -15.36 -7.72
C GLN A 617 -3.95 -15.74 -9.19
N ASN A 618 -3.60 -14.77 -10.04
CA ASN A 618 -3.21 -15.04 -11.43
C ASN A 618 -1.75 -15.47 -11.51
N SER A 619 -1.54 -16.72 -11.93
CA SER A 619 -0.22 -17.37 -12.06
C SER A 619 0.51 -16.95 -13.36
N SER A 620 1.84 -16.99 -13.33
CA SER A 620 2.74 -16.69 -14.46
C SER A 620 4.09 -17.39 -14.25
N HIS A 621 4.94 -17.50 -15.28
CA HIS A 621 6.24 -18.19 -15.17
C HIS A 621 7.14 -17.60 -14.06
N GLU A 622 7.31 -16.28 -14.06
CA GLU A 622 8.17 -15.58 -13.10
C GLU A 622 7.49 -15.28 -11.76
N MET A 623 6.17 -15.35 -11.70
CA MET A 623 5.39 -15.21 -10.46
C MET A 623 4.28 -16.28 -10.45
N PRO A 624 4.61 -17.54 -10.11
CA PRO A 624 3.62 -18.60 -10.00
C PRO A 624 2.68 -18.31 -8.83
N SER A 625 1.39 -18.58 -9.01
CA SER A 625 0.39 -18.54 -7.95
C SER A 625 -0.34 -19.87 -7.83
N TYR A 626 -0.41 -20.39 -6.61
CA TYR A 626 -0.99 -21.69 -6.29
C TYR A 626 -2.16 -21.57 -5.31
N MET A 627 -3.28 -22.24 -5.65
CA MET A 627 -4.47 -22.31 -4.82
C MET A 627 -4.53 -23.67 -4.12
N ILE A 628 -4.39 -23.67 -2.79
CA ILE A 628 -4.36 -24.86 -1.95
C ILE A 628 -5.81 -25.21 -1.61
N LYS A 629 -6.42 -26.08 -2.43
CA LYS A 629 -7.82 -26.47 -2.31
C LYS A 629 -8.02 -27.56 -1.24
N CYS A 630 -8.55 -27.19 -0.08
CA CYS A 630 -9.14 -28.12 0.88
C CYS A 630 -10.13 -27.43 1.83
N ARG A 631 -11.05 -28.21 2.42
CA ARG A 631 -11.81 -27.76 3.59
C ARG A 631 -10.85 -27.65 4.78
N ASN A 632 -10.87 -26.56 5.52
CA ASN A 632 -9.86 -26.13 6.49
C ASN A 632 -8.53 -25.56 5.94
N CYS A 633 -8.39 -25.34 4.63
CA CYS A 633 -7.22 -24.66 4.05
C CYS A 633 -7.37 -23.13 4.13
N GLY A 634 -7.13 -22.58 5.32
CA GLY A 634 -7.11 -21.15 5.62
C GLY A 634 -5.76 -20.46 5.36
N HIS A 635 -5.51 -19.40 6.14
CA HIS A 635 -4.47 -18.41 5.91
C HIS A 635 -3.06 -18.91 6.31
N GLY A 636 -2.14 -18.98 5.36
CA GLY A 636 -0.77 -19.47 5.57
C GLY A 636 -0.60 -20.99 5.52
N THR A 637 -1.54 -21.73 4.92
CA THR A 637 -1.60 -23.21 4.94
C THR A 637 -0.32 -23.90 4.45
N ASP A 638 0.35 -23.39 3.41
CA ASP A 638 1.60 -23.94 2.89
C ASP A 638 2.73 -23.92 3.93
N ILE A 639 2.75 -22.93 4.82
CA ILE A 639 3.75 -22.82 5.88
C ILE A 639 3.26 -23.50 7.18
N ARG A 640 2.03 -23.24 7.60
CA ARG A 640 1.49 -23.64 8.92
C ARG A 640 0.88 -25.04 8.99
N GLY A 641 0.53 -25.65 7.87
CA GLY A 641 -0.32 -26.85 7.85
C GLY A 641 -1.78 -26.50 8.16
N CYS A 642 -2.54 -27.45 8.72
CA CYS A 642 -3.91 -27.24 9.18
C CYS A 642 -4.11 -27.87 10.57
N PRO A 643 -4.85 -27.23 11.50
CA PRO A 643 -5.29 -25.84 11.45
C PRO A 643 -4.08 -24.89 11.41
N GLN A 644 -4.25 -23.70 10.83
CA GLN A 644 -3.12 -22.77 10.65
C GLN A 644 -2.71 -22.12 11.99
N SER A 645 -3.60 -22.11 12.99
CA SER A 645 -3.23 -22.02 14.40
C SER A 645 -4.26 -22.76 15.30
N PRO A 646 -3.86 -23.33 16.47
CA PRO A 646 -2.50 -23.38 17.02
C PRO A 646 -1.54 -24.13 16.10
N MET A 647 -0.33 -23.60 15.93
CA MET A 647 0.59 -23.98 14.87
C MET A 647 0.99 -25.46 14.93
N VAL A 648 0.90 -26.16 13.80
CA VAL A 648 1.40 -27.53 13.68
C VAL A 648 2.92 -27.52 13.52
N ILE A 649 3.63 -28.33 14.33
CA ILE A 649 5.08 -28.52 14.24
C ILE A 649 5.46 -29.05 12.85
N GLU A 650 6.50 -28.47 12.25
CA GLU A 650 6.96 -28.70 10.86
C GLU A 650 5.87 -28.41 9.80
N GLY A 651 4.77 -27.74 10.20
CA GLY A 651 3.63 -27.43 9.34
C GLY A 651 2.88 -28.66 8.82
N LYS A 652 2.89 -29.80 9.54
CA LYS A 652 2.38 -31.10 9.02
C LYS A 652 0.98 -31.00 8.43
N SER A 653 0.84 -31.53 7.21
CA SER A 653 -0.38 -31.47 6.40
C SER A 653 -1.42 -32.55 6.75
N ASN A 654 -1.08 -33.52 7.60
CA ASN A 654 -1.91 -34.69 7.95
C ASN A 654 -3.33 -34.35 8.44
N ASN A 655 -3.51 -33.17 9.03
CA ASN A 655 -4.79 -32.68 9.57
C ASN A 655 -5.52 -31.73 8.61
N CYS A 656 -4.99 -31.48 7.41
CA CYS A 656 -5.70 -30.83 6.32
C CYS A 656 -6.65 -31.83 5.67
N SER A 657 -7.87 -31.43 5.26
CA SER A 657 -8.83 -32.40 4.68
C SER A 657 -8.36 -33.02 3.35
N LEU A 658 -7.46 -32.36 2.61
CA LEU A 658 -6.82 -32.88 1.41
C LEU A 658 -5.30 -32.61 1.49
N PRO A 659 -4.54 -33.46 2.22
CA PRO A 659 -3.11 -33.22 2.48
C PRO A 659 -2.28 -33.15 1.21
N ASP A 660 -2.65 -33.91 0.17
CA ASP A 660 -1.91 -34.01 -1.08
C ASP A 660 -1.90 -32.70 -1.89
N TYR A 661 -2.93 -31.86 -1.75
CA TYR A 661 -2.92 -30.53 -2.36
C TYR A 661 -1.88 -29.62 -1.70
N VAL A 662 -1.73 -29.71 -0.37
CA VAL A 662 -0.69 -28.99 0.37
C VAL A 662 0.69 -29.51 -0.01
N ASN A 663 0.85 -30.84 -0.06
CA ASN A 663 2.12 -31.49 -0.38
C ASN A 663 2.57 -31.20 -1.82
N LYS A 664 1.64 -31.17 -2.79
CA LYS A 664 1.91 -30.81 -4.18
C LYS A 664 2.38 -29.36 -4.32
N VAL A 665 1.70 -28.41 -3.67
CA VAL A 665 2.14 -27.00 -3.69
C VAL A 665 3.49 -26.83 -2.99
N ARG A 666 3.76 -27.58 -1.91
CA ARG A 666 5.06 -27.62 -1.24
C ARG A 666 6.18 -28.17 -2.12
N GLN A 667 5.92 -29.19 -2.93
CA GLN A 667 6.87 -29.66 -3.94
C GLN A 667 7.20 -28.55 -4.95
N GLN A 668 6.18 -27.84 -5.47
CA GLN A 668 6.37 -26.73 -6.40
C GLN A 668 7.14 -25.56 -5.78
N ILE A 669 6.90 -25.23 -4.50
CA ILE A 669 7.71 -24.27 -3.74
C ILE A 669 9.19 -24.68 -3.73
N VAL A 670 9.47 -25.95 -3.41
CA VAL A 670 10.83 -26.52 -3.38
C VAL A 670 11.51 -26.47 -4.75
N GLU A 671 10.79 -26.79 -5.83
CA GLU A 671 11.30 -26.74 -7.20
C GLU A 671 11.71 -25.31 -7.60
N HIS A 672 10.87 -24.31 -7.31
CA HIS A 672 11.19 -22.89 -7.59
C HIS A 672 12.32 -22.34 -6.71
N ILE A 673 12.35 -22.66 -5.41
CA ILE A 673 13.48 -22.26 -4.53
C ILE A 673 14.79 -22.86 -5.07
N ASN A 674 14.81 -24.14 -5.41
CA ASN A 674 16.00 -24.82 -5.93
C ASN A 674 16.50 -24.19 -7.24
N LEU A 675 15.59 -23.94 -8.19
CA LEU A 675 15.91 -23.27 -9.46
C LEU A 675 16.52 -21.89 -9.21
N TRP A 676 15.82 -21.02 -8.49
CA TRP A 676 16.22 -19.62 -8.34
C TRP A 676 17.49 -19.45 -7.50
N LEU A 677 17.73 -20.28 -6.49
CA LEU A 677 19.02 -20.32 -5.77
C LEU A 677 20.18 -20.77 -6.69
N SER A 678 19.95 -21.76 -7.57
CA SER A 678 20.97 -22.23 -8.53
C SER A 678 21.34 -21.20 -9.59
N GLU A 679 20.40 -20.33 -9.95
CA GLU A 679 20.64 -19.20 -10.86
C GLU A 679 21.37 -18.06 -10.15
N CYS A 680 20.98 -17.77 -8.90
CA CYS A 680 21.58 -16.72 -8.08
C CYS A 680 23.07 -16.94 -7.80
N ARG A 681 23.49 -18.21 -7.67
CA ARG A 681 24.90 -18.61 -7.48
C ARG A 681 25.76 -18.51 -8.76
N LYS A 682 25.18 -18.26 -9.93
CA LYS A 682 25.96 -18.04 -11.17
C LYS A 682 26.35 -16.55 -11.24
N PRO A 683 27.63 -16.21 -11.37
CA PRO A 683 28.01 -14.82 -11.60
C PRO A 683 27.35 -14.33 -12.90
N ILE A 684 26.84 -13.09 -12.89
CA ILE A 684 26.23 -12.47 -14.06
C ILE A 684 27.31 -12.32 -15.13
N ARG A 685 27.34 -13.25 -16.10
CA ARG A 685 28.14 -13.07 -17.32
C ARG A 685 27.58 -11.84 -18.02
N SER A 686 28.42 -10.83 -18.20
CA SER A 686 28.09 -9.60 -18.91
C SER A 686 27.66 -9.93 -20.33
N SER A 687 26.36 -9.80 -20.59
CA SER A 687 25.72 -10.12 -21.86
C SER A 687 24.73 -9.02 -22.27
N ILE A 688 25.21 -7.77 -22.19
CA ILE A 688 25.15 -6.69 -23.20
C ILE A 688 26.04 -5.55 -22.66
#